data_AF-A0A336M011-F1
#
_entry.id   AF-A0A336M011-F1
#
_cell.length_a   1.000
_cell.length_b   1.000
_cell.length_c   1.000
_cell.angle_alpha   90.00
_cell.angle_beta   90.00
_cell.angle_gamma   90.00
#
_symmetry.space_group_name_H-M   'P 1'
#
loop_
_entity.id
_entity.type
_entity.pdbx_description
1 polymer ?
#
loop_
_entity_poly.entity_id
_entity_poly.type
_entity_poly.pdbx_seq_one_letter_code
_entity_poly.pdbx_strand_id
1 'polypeptide(L)'
;MSKVVEEAFQSIVLNRLEMTIKSIKARQIFDSRGNPTVEVDLVTDLGLFRAAVPSGASTGIHEALELRDQIKENYHGKSVFKAIENINKFLGPEVIKSGICVTEQAKIDELMIKLDGTENKSKYGANAILGISLAVCKAGAAARGIPLYKHIADLAGNTNIVLPCPAFNVINGGSHAGNKLAMQEFMILPTGASSFSEAMKMGSEVYHHLKNVIKAKFGLDATAVGDEGGFAPNILDNKEGLQLIVDAVAKAGYTGKIEIGMDVAASEFFKDGLYDLDFKNPKSDKATWLKPDKLGELYQSFCKDFPIVSIEDPFDQDDWDAWTKMTAGTSIQIVGDDLTVTNPKRIQTAVDKKACNCLLLKVNQIGSVTESIAAHNLAKKNGWGTMVSHRSGETEDTFIADLVVGLSTGQIKTGAPCRSERLAKYNQILRIEEELGANAKFAGKNFRRPITVVLEMTIKSIKARQIFDSRGNPTVEVDLVTDLGLFRAAVPSGASTGIHEALELRDEDKANYHGKSVLKAVDNINKSLGPEVIKSGICVTEQAKIDELMIKLDGTENKSKYGANAILGISLAVCKAGAAARGIPLYKHIADLAGNTNIVLPCPAFNVINGGSHAGNKLAMQEFMILPTGASSFSEAMKMGSEVYHHLKNVIKAKFGLDATAVGDEGGFAPNILDNKEGLQLIVDAVAKAGYTGKIEIGMDVAASEFFKDGLYDLDFKNPKSDKATWLKPDKLGELYQSFCKDFPIVSIEDPFDQDDWDAWTKMTAGTSIQIVGDDLTVTNPKRIQTAVDKKACNCLLLKVNQIGSVTESIAAHNLAKKNGWGTMVSHRSGETEDTFIADLVVGLSTGQIKTGAPCRSERLAKYNQILRIEEELGANAKFAGKNFRRPV
;
A
#
# COMPACT_ATOMS: atom_id res chain seq x y z
N MET A 1 11.96 20.61 21.61
CA MET A 1 12.09 19.60 22.70
C MET A 1 13.55 19.56 23.12
N SER A 2 13.85 19.58 24.42
CA SER A 2 15.24 19.50 24.90
C SER A 2 15.82 18.11 24.63
N LYS A 3 17.14 18.03 24.41
CA LYS A 3 17.90 16.78 24.20
C LYS A 3 17.60 15.68 25.23
N VAL A 4 17.29 16.08 26.47
CA VAL A 4 16.85 15.19 27.57
C VAL A 4 15.51 14.50 27.29
N VAL A 5 14.57 15.17 26.61
CA VAL A 5 13.27 14.59 26.24
C VAL A 5 13.44 13.63 25.06
N GLU A 6 14.35 13.93 24.15
CA GLU A 6 14.64 13.09 22.97
C GLU A 6 15.39 11.80 23.37
N GLU A 7 16.37 11.90 24.28
CA GLU A 7 17.05 10.74 24.86
C GLU A 7 16.12 9.89 25.74
N ALA A 8 15.23 10.51 26.52
CA ALA A 8 14.19 9.79 27.27
C ALA A 8 13.18 9.11 26.33
N PHE A 9 12.79 9.76 25.23
CA PHE A 9 11.87 9.20 24.25
C PHE A 9 12.50 8.04 23.47
N GLN A 10 13.75 8.18 23.03
CA GLN A 10 14.50 7.07 22.39
C GLN A 10 14.71 5.90 23.35
N SER A 11 15.04 6.16 24.62
CA SER A 11 15.15 5.12 25.66
C SER A 11 13.81 4.40 25.90
N ILE A 12 12.69 5.11 25.92
CA ILE A 12 11.34 4.53 26.08
C ILE A 12 10.97 3.68 24.84
N VAL A 13 11.31 4.12 23.63
CA VAL A 13 11.03 3.39 22.39
C VAL A 13 11.92 2.14 22.28
N LEU A 14 13.21 2.23 22.62
CA LEU A 14 14.13 1.09 22.68
C LEU A 14 13.69 0.06 23.74
N ASN A 15 13.32 0.51 24.95
CA ASN A 15 12.84 -0.37 26.03
C ASN A 15 11.51 -1.08 25.71
N ARG A 16 10.69 -0.53 24.79
CA ARG A 16 9.43 -1.16 24.36
C ARG A 16 9.63 -2.32 23.38
N LEU A 17 10.77 -2.36 22.67
CA LEU A 17 11.09 -3.40 21.68
C LEU A 17 11.78 -4.64 22.29
N GLU A 18 12.25 -4.56 23.53
CA GLU A 18 12.87 -5.67 24.29
C GLU A 18 11.96 -6.20 25.41
N MET A 19 10.63 -6.08 25.27
CA MET A 19 9.73 -6.36 26.38
C MET A 19 9.49 -7.85 26.62
N THR A 20 10.00 -8.32 27.77
CA THR A 20 9.92 -9.71 28.21
C THR A 20 8.68 -10.02 29.06
N ILE A 21 8.31 -11.30 29.10
CA ILE A 21 7.18 -11.81 29.88
C ILE A 21 7.63 -12.07 31.33
N LYS A 22 6.94 -11.48 32.31
CA LYS A 22 7.25 -11.64 33.74
C LYS A 22 6.55 -12.83 34.39
N SER A 23 5.29 -13.05 34.02
CA SER A 23 4.52 -14.18 34.53
C SER A 23 3.39 -14.56 33.57
N ILE A 24 3.07 -15.85 33.54
CA ILE A 24 1.92 -16.41 32.86
C ILE A 24 1.14 -17.21 33.90
N LYS A 25 -0.17 -16.96 34.02
CA LYS A 25 -1.04 -17.69 34.93
C LYS A 25 -2.37 -18.00 34.27
N ALA A 26 -2.72 -19.27 34.24
CA ALA A 26 -4.00 -19.75 33.75
C ALA A 26 -4.98 -20.04 34.89
N ARG A 27 -6.27 -19.90 34.58
CA ARG A 27 -7.40 -20.27 35.45
C ARG A 27 -8.56 -20.86 34.65
N GLN A 28 -9.48 -21.48 35.37
CA GLN A 28 -10.74 -21.94 34.83
C GLN A 28 -11.76 -20.80 34.94
N ILE A 29 -12.42 -20.47 33.85
CA ILE A 29 -13.62 -19.63 33.81
C ILE A 29 -14.78 -20.42 33.19
N PHE A 30 -15.93 -19.78 32.96
CA PHE A 30 -17.07 -20.41 32.28
C PHE A 30 -17.31 -19.76 30.92
N ASP A 31 -17.59 -20.59 29.92
CA ASP A 31 -18.10 -20.14 28.62
C ASP A 31 -19.59 -19.78 28.68
N SER A 32 -20.13 -19.31 27.57
CA SER A 32 -21.51 -18.84 27.42
C SER A 32 -22.57 -19.94 27.60
N ARG A 33 -22.15 -21.21 27.60
CA ARG A 33 -23.02 -22.37 27.85
C ARG A 33 -22.87 -22.89 29.29
N GLY A 34 -22.06 -22.22 30.11
CA GLY A 34 -21.77 -22.62 31.49
C GLY A 34 -20.81 -23.81 31.58
N ASN A 35 -20.07 -24.14 30.51
CA ASN A 35 -19.00 -25.13 30.59
C ASN A 35 -17.69 -24.45 30.99
N PRO A 36 -16.80 -25.14 31.73
CA PRO A 36 -15.47 -24.62 31.97
C PRO A 36 -14.70 -24.25 30.70
N THR A 37 -13.82 -23.26 30.75
CA THR A 37 -12.81 -23.00 29.72
C THR A 37 -11.56 -22.35 30.30
N VAL A 38 -10.50 -22.23 29.49
CA VAL A 38 -9.20 -21.68 29.88
C VAL A 38 -9.19 -20.16 29.70
N GLU A 39 -8.71 -19.44 30.72
CA GLU A 39 -8.31 -18.05 30.65
C GLU A 39 -6.84 -17.92 31.09
N VAL A 40 -6.08 -17.08 30.39
CA VAL A 40 -4.66 -16.81 30.65
C VAL A 40 -4.43 -15.33 30.91
N ASP A 41 -3.75 -15.03 32.01
CA ASP A 41 -3.15 -13.74 32.28
C ASP A 41 -1.65 -13.81 31.98
N LEU A 42 -1.16 -12.88 31.16
CA LEU A 42 0.24 -12.66 30.87
C LEU A 42 0.62 -11.27 31.38
N VAL A 43 1.70 -11.17 32.17
CA VAL A 43 2.15 -9.90 32.75
C VAL A 43 3.49 -9.49 32.12
N THR A 44 3.59 -8.23 31.70
CA THR A 44 4.83 -7.57 31.28
C THR A 44 5.06 -6.30 32.12
N ASP A 45 6.07 -5.49 31.77
CA ASP A 45 6.24 -4.15 32.34
C ASP A 45 5.08 -3.19 32.07
N LEU A 46 4.28 -3.43 31.02
CA LEU A 46 3.11 -2.61 30.69
C LEU A 46 1.82 -3.02 31.42
N GLY A 47 1.85 -4.12 32.18
CA GLY A 47 0.71 -4.60 32.95
C GLY A 47 0.26 -5.99 32.54
N LEU A 48 -1.02 -6.26 32.77
CA LEU A 48 -1.64 -7.57 32.61
C LEU A 48 -2.47 -7.62 31.33
N PHE A 49 -2.22 -8.64 30.52
CA PHE A 49 -2.93 -8.95 29.29
C PHE A 49 -3.65 -10.28 29.44
N ARG A 50 -4.96 -10.28 29.17
CA ARG A 50 -5.84 -11.40 29.44
C ARG A 50 -6.46 -11.93 28.16
N ALA A 51 -6.49 -13.26 28.02
CA ALA A 51 -7.25 -13.90 26.96
C ALA A 51 -7.98 -15.15 27.43
N ALA A 52 -9.17 -15.39 26.88
CA ALA A 52 -9.95 -16.59 27.12
C ALA A 52 -10.18 -17.37 25.83
N VAL A 53 -10.30 -18.69 25.96
CA VAL A 53 -10.42 -19.61 24.82
C VAL A 53 -11.88 -20.05 24.63
N PRO A 54 -12.44 -19.98 23.41
CA PRO A 54 -13.78 -20.48 23.14
C PRO A 54 -13.80 -22.01 22.95
N SER A 55 -14.98 -22.64 23.01
CA SER A 55 -15.21 -24.08 22.85
C SER A 55 -16.41 -24.37 21.93
N GLY A 56 -16.34 -25.44 21.14
CA GLY A 56 -17.38 -25.85 20.18
C GLY A 56 -18.49 -26.72 20.76
N ALA A 57 -19.60 -26.87 20.01
CA ALA A 57 -20.64 -27.89 20.25
C ALA A 57 -20.49 -29.00 19.19
N SER A 58 -20.60 -28.61 17.91
CA SER A 58 -20.05 -29.38 16.80
C SER A 58 -18.53 -29.15 16.74
N THR A 59 -17.80 -30.24 16.58
CA THR A 59 -16.34 -30.24 16.42
C THR A 59 -15.98 -31.21 15.31
N GLY A 60 -15.35 -30.72 14.26
CA GLY A 60 -14.81 -31.58 13.21
C GLY A 60 -13.77 -32.56 13.76
N ILE A 61 -13.69 -33.76 13.18
CA ILE A 61 -12.81 -34.84 13.69
C ILE A 61 -11.31 -34.53 13.53
N HIS A 62 -10.98 -33.50 12.75
CA HIS A 62 -9.62 -33.08 12.41
C HIS A 62 -9.17 -31.82 13.18
N GLU A 63 -9.99 -31.28 14.08
CA GLU A 63 -9.61 -30.13 14.91
C GLU A 63 -8.40 -30.46 15.81
N ALA A 64 -7.64 -29.42 16.15
CA ALA A 64 -6.69 -29.50 17.26
C ALA A 64 -7.44 -29.82 18.57
N LEU A 65 -6.84 -30.66 19.42
CA LEU A 65 -7.53 -31.24 20.57
C LEU A 65 -7.78 -30.19 21.65
N GLU A 66 -9.05 -29.92 21.95
CA GLU A 66 -9.43 -29.26 23.19
C GLU A 66 -9.27 -30.23 24.38
N LEU A 67 -8.31 -29.97 25.27
CA LEU A 67 -8.04 -30.86 26.39
C LEU A 67 -9.04 -30.64 27.53
N ARG A 68 -9.85 -31.68 27.80
CA ARG A 68 -10.79 -31.79 28.92
C ARG A 68 -10.33 -32.89 29.90
N ASP A 69 -10.70 -32.76 31.17
CA ASP A 69 -10.24 -33.69 32.21
C ASP A 69 -10.90 -35.08 32.12
N GLN A 70 -12.12 -35.14 31.58
CA GLN A 70 -12.96 -36.35 31.43
C GLN A 70 -13.33 -37.04 32.76
N ILE A 71 -13.33 -36.29 33.86
CA ILE A 71 -13.79 -36.77 35.17
C ILE A 71 -15.28 -36.44 35.32
N LYS A 72 -16.16 -37.44 35.17
CA LYS A 72 -17.63 -37.23 35.08
C LYS A 72 -18.21 -36.50 36.28
N GLU A 73 -17.63 -36.71 37.46
CA GLU A 73 -18.03 -36.09 38.73
C GLU A 73 -17.73 -34.58 38.75
N ASN A 74 -16.79 -34.11 37.94
CA ASN A 74 -16.37 -32.71 37.87
C ASN A 74 -16.88 -32.04 36.59
N TYR A 75 -17.89 -31.17 36.72
CA TYR A 75 -18.45 -30.41 35.60
C TYR A 75 -18.85 -31.31 34.42
N HIS A 76 -19.42 -32.48 34.70
CA HIS A 76 -19.83 -33.46 33.70
C HIS A 76 -18.68 -33.94 32.78
N GLY A 77 -17.45 -34.01 33.29
CA GLY A 77 -16.26 -34.39 32.51
C GLY A 77 -15.63 -33.24 31.73
N LYS A 78 -16.19 -32.02 31.81
CA LYS A 78 -15.75 -30.86 31.03
C LYS A 78 -14.82 -29.91 31.79
N SER A 79 -14.30 -30.28 32.95
CA SER A 79 -13.25 -29.46 33.59
C SER A 79 -11.99 -29.35 32.71
N VAL A 80 -11.22 -28.27 32.91
CA VAL A 80 -9.99 -27.97 32.14
C VAL A 80 -8.76 -27.85 33.05
N PHE A 81 -8.77 -28.52 34.21
CA PHE A 81 -7.67 -28.43 35.18
C PHE A 81 -6.35 -28.94 34.62
N LYS A 82 -6.36 -30.00 33.79
CA LYS A 82 -5.16 -30.47 33.09
C LYS A 82 -4.57 -29.42 32.15
N ALA A 83 -5.40 -28.72 31.36
CA ALA A 83 -4.93 -27.65 30.48
C ALA A 83 -4.33 -26.48 31.28
N ILE A 84 -4.96 -26.11 32.40
CA ILE A 84 -4.46 -25.08 33.32
C ILE A 84 -3.13 -25.50 33.96
N GLU A 85 -3.03 -26.76 34.39
CA GLU A 85 -1.78 -27.33 34.91
C GLU A 85 -0.69 -27.29 33.84
N ASN A 86 -1.04 -27.64 32.60
CA ASN A 86 -0.12 -27.60 31.46
C ASN A 86 0.46 -26.20 31.22
N ILE A 87 -0.38 -25.17 31.28
CA ILE A 87 0.08 -23.78 31.19
C ILE A 87 0.95 -23.40 32.39
N ASN A 88 0.45 -23.62 33.61
CA ASN A 88 1.09 -23.09 34.82
C ASN A 88 2.40 -23.79 35.18
N LYS A 89 2.52 -25.10 34.91
CA LYS A 89 3.68 -25.91 35.29
C LYS A 89 4.68 -26.15 34.18
N PHE A 90 4.26 -26.10 32.90
CA PHE A 90 5.12 -26.50 31.78
C PHE A 90 5.28 -25.40 30.73
N LEU A 91 4.21 -25.00 30.04
CA LEU A 91 4.31 -24.05 28.92
C LEU A 91 4.71 -22.64 29.39
N GLY A 92 4.04 -22.11 30.41
CA GLY A 92 4.29 -20.76 30.93
C GLY A 92 5.74 -20.55 31.38
N PRO A 93 6.32 -21.42 32.23
CA PRO A 93 7.72 -21.33 32.62
C PRO A 93 8.70 -21.37 31.45
N GLU A 94 8.48 -22.22 30.45
CA GLU A 94 9.38 -22.29 29.28
C GLU A 94 9.26 -21.06 28.37
N VAL A 95 8.04 -20.53 28.17
CA VAL A 95 7.83 -19.28 27.43
C VAL A 95 8.51 -18.10 28.14
N ILE A 96 8.40 -17.99 29.47
CA ILE A 96 9.10 -16.96 30.26
C ILE A 96 10.62 -17.11 30.13
N LYS A 97 11.13 -18.33 30.33
CA LYS A 97 12.56 -18.64 30.27
C LYS A 97 13.18 -18.38 28.90
N SER A 98 12.39 -18.48 27.82
CA SER A 98 12.86 -18.23 26.46
C SER A 98 13.36 -16.79 26.25
N GLY A 99 12.88 -15.83 27.04
CA GLY A 99 13.22 -14.41 26.89
C GLY A 99 12.72 -13.78 25.59
N ILE A 100 11.87 -14.47 24.81
CA ILE A 100 11.36 -13.96 23.55
C ILE A 100 10.43 -12.77 23.82
N CYS A 101 10.62 -11.68 23.06
CA CYS A 101 9.79 -10.48 23.17
C CYS A 101 8.35 -10.77 22.71
N VAL A 102 7.36 -10.21 23.42
CA VAL A 102 5.93 -10.40 23.10
C VAL A 102 5.53 -9.90 21.70
N THR A 103 6.35 -9.05 21.06
CA THR A 103 6.13 -8.63 19.67
C THR A 103 6.50 -9.69 18.64
N GLU A 104 7.16 -10.77 19.05
CA GLU A 104 7.61 -11.88 18.20
C GLU A 104 6.64 -13.06 18.26
N GLN A 105 5.37 -12.82 17.91
CA GLN A 105 4.27 -13.78 17.98
C GLN A 105 4.65 -15.17 17.42
N ALA A 106 5.22 -15.21 16.21
CA ALA A 106 5.57 -16.45 15.53
C ALA A 106 6.58 -17.28 16.33
N LYS A 107 7.61 -16.66 16.91
CA LYS A 107 8.63 -17.39 17.69
C LYS A 107 8.05 -18.01 18.96
N ILE A 108 7.14 -17.31 19.63
CA ILE A 108 6.49 -17.83 20.84
C ILE A 108 5.53 -18.97 20.50
N ASP A 109 4.72 -18.81 19.45
CA ASP A 109 3.82 -19.87 18.97
C ASP A 109 4.61 -21.12 18.53
N GLU A 110 5.68 -20.94 17.74
CA GLU A 110 6.58 -22.03 17.32
C GLU A 110 7.22 -22.76 18.50
N LEU A 111 7.65 -22.04 19.53
CA LEU A 111 8.18 -22.64 20.76
C LEU A 111 7.12 -23.53 21.42
N MET A 112 5.89 -23.04 21.61
CA MET A 112 4.83 -23.82 22.25
C MET A 112 4.42 -25.03 21.42
N ILE A 113 4.32 -24.88 20.10
CA ILE A 113 4.01 -25.98 19.16
C ILE A 113 5.12 -27.05 19.24
N LYS A 114 6.39 -26.64 19.29
CA LYS A 114 7.52 -27.58 19.42
C LYS A 114 7.55 -28.28 20.78
N LEU A 115 7.20 -27.58 21.86
CA LEU A 115 7.13 -28.18 23.20
C LEU A 115 6.00 -29.21 23.30
N ASP A 116 4.87 -28.95 22.65
CA ASP A 116 3.77 -29.91 22.52
C ASP A 116 4.22 -31.13 21.69
N GLY A 117 4.76 -30.88 20.49
CA GLY A 117 5.37 -31.89 19.64
C GLY A 117 4.38 -32.86 18.98
N THR A 118 3.07 -32.63 19.10
CA THR A 118 2.03 -33.42 18.42
C THR A 118 1.37 -32.64 17.31
N GLU A 119 0.85 -33.33 16.29
CA GLU A 119 0.20 -32.69 15.14
C GLU A 119 -1.07 -31.92 15.52
N ASN A 120 -1.85 -32.46 16.47
CA ASN A 120 -3.13 -31.92 16.90
C ASN A 120 -3.09 -31.24 18.28
N LYS A 121 -1.90 -30.89 18.78
CA LYS A 121 -1.73 -30.21 20.09
C LYS A 121 -2.28 -31.02 21.27
N SER A 122 -2.27 -32.35 21.17
CA SER A 122 -2.89 -33.25 22.16
C SER A 122 -2.11 -33.44 23.44
N LYS A 123 -0.80 -33.12 23.46
CA LYS A 123 0.01 -33.26 24.68
C LYS A 123 -0.39 -32.22 25.73
N TYR A 124 -0.47 -30.94 25.33
CA TYR A 124 -0.83 -29.87 26.25
C TYR A 124 -2.27 -29.38 26.12
N GLY A 125 -2.89 -29.60 24.96
CA GLY A 125 -4.20 -29.09 24.60
C GLY A 125 -4.10 -27.82 23.76
N ALA A 126 -4.86 -27.76 22.66
CA ALA A 126 -4.98 -26.57 21.82
C ALA A 126 -5.52 -25.38 22.62
N ASN A 127 -6.41 -25.64 23.57
CA ASN A 127 -6.93 -24.64 24.51
C ASN A 127 -5.86 -24.09 25.47
N ALA A 128 -4.82 -24.86 25.80
CA ALA A 128 -3.70 -24.36 26.58
C ALA A 128 -2.79 -23.44 25.75
N ILE A 129 -2.39 -23.89 24.56
CA ILE A 129 -1.49 -23.14 23.67
C ILE A 129 -2.16 -21.84 23.20
N LEU A 130 -3.42 -21.91 22.77
CA LEU A 130 -4.14 -20.75 22.27
C LEU A 130 -4.30 -19.67 23.34
N GLY A 131 -4.59 -20.05 24.60
CA GLY A 131 -4.75 -19.08 25.69
C GLY A 131 -3.51 -18.21 25.87
N ILE A 132 -2.31 -18.81 25.84
CA ILE A 132 -1.04 -18.07 25.87
C ILE A 132 -0.87 -17.25 24.59
N SER A 133 -1.08 -17.86 23.41
CA SER A 133 -0.92 -17.22 22.10
C SER A 133 -1.72 -15.92 21.95
N LEU A 134 -2.98 -15.92 22.39
CA LEU A 134 -3.85 -14.75 22.38
C LEU A 134 -3.39 -13.66 23.35
N ALA A 135 -2.99 -14.04 24.57
CA ALA A 135 -2.50 -13.11 25.58
C ALA A 135 -1.17 -12.46 25.16
N VAL A 136 -0.29 -13.21 24.49
CA VAL A 136 0.94 -12.71 23.87
C VAL A 136 0.62 -11.68 22.79
N CYS A 137 -0.33 -11.95 21.90
CA CYS A 137 -0.70 -11.02 20.83
C CYS A 137 -1.22 -9.68 21.40
N LYS A 138 -2.04 -9.74 22.45
CA LYS A 138 -2.49 -8.54 23.19
C LYS A 138 -1.33 -7.76 23.82
N ALA A 139 -0.39 -8.46 24.43
CA ALA A 139 0.81 -7.84 24.99
C ALA A 139 1.74 -7.25 23.92
N GLY A 140 1.87 -7.92 22.76
CA GLY A 140 2.64 -7.47 21.60
C GLY A 140 2.10 -6.17 21.00
N ALA A 141 0.77 -6.04 20.93
CA ALA A 141 0.12 -4.79 20.51
C ALA A 141 0.45 -3.63 21.45
N ALA A 142 0.32 -3.86 22.76
CA ALA A 142 0.65 -2.86 23.77
C ALA A 142 2.13 -2.49 23.78
N ALA A 143 3.03 -3.47 23.58
CA ALA A 143 4.46 -3.25 23.44
C ALA A 143 4.79 -2.28 22.30
N ARG A 144 4.13 -2.46 21.15
CA ARG A 144 4.24 -1.58 19.99
C ARG A 144 3.52 -0.24 20.15
N GLY A 145 2.72 -0.06 21.20
CA GLY A 145 1.93 1.14 21.42
C GLY A 145 0.83 1.35 20.38
N ILE A 146 0.31 0.25 19.81
CA ILE A 146 -0.75 0.27 18.79
C ILE A 146 -1.96 -0.58 19.24
N PRO A 147 -3.15 -0.31 18.68
CA PRO A 147 -4.31 -1.17 18.86
C PRO A 147 -4.06 -2.61 18.37
N LEU A 148 -4.79 -3.57 18.96
CA LEU A 148 -4.64 -4.98 18.64
C LEU A 148 -4.93 -5.28 17.16
N TYR A 149 -5.99 -4.71 16.57
CA TYR A 149 -6.27 -4.90 15.14
C TYR A 149 -5.13 -4.44 14.23
N LYS A 150 -4.41 -3.35 14.58
CA LYS A 150 -3.23 -2.90 13.82
C LYS A 150 -2.05 -3.84 14.00
N HIS A 151 -1.84 -4.33 15.23
CA HIS A 151 -0.79 -5.32 15.48
C HIS A 151 -1.02 -6.61 14.69
N ILE A 152 -2.27 -7.09 14.63
CA ILE A 152 -2.65 -8.25 13.81
C ILE A 152 -2.45 -7.94 12.31
N ALA A 153 -2.79 -6.73 11.86
CA ALA A 153 -2.53 -6.32 10.48
C ALA A 153 -1.04 -6.38 10.12
N ASP A 154 -0.16 -5.89 11.01
CA ASP A 154 1.30 -6.00 10.85
C ASP A 154 1.74 -7.47 10.75
N LEU A 155 1.26 -8.33 11.67
CA LEU A 155 1.59 -9.76 11.68
C LEU A 155 1.12 -10.47 10.41
N ALA A 156 0.01 -10.03 9.81
CA ALA A 156 -0.56 -10.58 8.59
C ALA A 156 0.01 -9.95 7.30
N GLY A 157 0.81 -8.89 7.41
CA GLY A 157 1.32 -8.13 6.26
C GLY A 157 0.25 -7.30 5.54
N ASN A 158 -0.79 -6.86 6.25
CA ASN A 158 -1.87 -6.04 5.71
C ASN A 158 -1.63 -4.55 6.02
N THR A 159 -1.69 -3.70 4.98
CA THR A 159 -1.61 -2.24 5.11
C THR A 159 -2.96 -1.53 5.01
N ASN A 160 -3.94 -2.18 4.37
CA ASN A 160 -5.30 -1.66 4.20
C ASN A 160 -6.26 -2.39 5.13
N ILE A 161 -6.88 -1.63 6.04
CA ILE A 161 -7.82 -2.15 7.03
C ILE A 161 -9.25 -2.02 6.49
N VAL A 162 -10.04 -3.10 6.57
CA VAL A 162 -11.45 -3.13 6.15
C VAL A 162 -12.30 -3.77 7.25
N LEU A 163 -13.38 -3.10 7.62
CA LEU A 163 -14.40 -3.60 8.54
C LEU A 163 -15.28 -4.65 7.86
N PRO A 164 -15.63 -5.73 8.57
CA PRO A 164 -16.34 -6.85 7.99
C PRO A 164 -17.84 -6.60 7.82
N CYS A 165 -18.48 -7.25 6.85
CA CYS A 165 -19.93 -7.46 6.89
C CYS A 165 -20.25 -8.51 7.97
N PRO A 166 -21.10 -8.20 8.97
CA PRO A 166 -21.50 -9.18 9.97
C PRO A 166 -22.53 -10.19 9.41
N ALA A 167 -22.29 -11.47 9.63
CA ALA A 167 -23.25 -12.55 9.43
C ALA A 167 -23.91 -12.89 10.78
N PHE A 168 -25.13 -12.40 10.98
CA PHE A 168 -25.85 -12.57 12.24
C PHE A 168 -26.67 -13.85 12.23
N ASN A 169 -26.36 -14.82 13.10
CA ASN A 169 -27.14 -16.04 13.23
C ASN A 169 -28.48 -15.75 13.94
N VAL A 170 -29.59 -15.63 13.20
CA VAL A 170 -30.87 -15.16 13.74
C VAL A 170 -31.88 -16.28 14.00
N ILE A 171 -31.69 -17.47 13.43
CA ILE A 171 -32.44 -18.69 13.76
C ILE A 171 -31.45 -19.83 13.94
N ASN A 172 -31.52 -20.51 15.09
CA ASN A 172 -30.74 -21.69 15.40
C ASN A 172 -31.54 -22.98 15.14
N GLY A 173 -30.89 -23.95 14.53
CA GLY A 173 -31.32 -25.34 14.41
C GLY A 173 -30.19 -26.28 14.80
N GLY A 174 -30.12 -27.45 14.15
CA GLY A 174 -29.07 -28.45 14.34
C GLY A 174 -28.83 -28.79 15.81
N SER A 175 -27.57 -28.94 16.18
CA SER A 175 -27.12 -29.24 17.55
C SER A 175 -27.14 -28.00 18.48
N HIS A 176 -27.41 -26.81 17.96
CA HIS A 176 -27.43 -25.54 18.70
C HIS A 176 -28.82 -25.18 19.27
N ALA A 177 -29.86 -25.96 18.96
CA ALA A 177 -31.23 -25.71 19.39
C ALA A 177 -32.02 -26.99 19.68
N GLY A 178 -32.82 -26.95 20.75
CA GLY A 178 -33.78 -28.01 21.13
C GLY A 178 -35.04 -28.06 20.26
N ASN A 179 -34.92 -27.83 18.96
CA ASN A 179 -36.03 -27.90 17.97
C ASN A 179 -35.80 -29.05 16.98
N LYS A 180 -36.66 -29.18 15.96
CA LYS A 180 -36.54 -30.22 14.93
C LYS A 180 -35.68 -29.84 13.72
N LEU A 181 -35.41 -28.55 13.53
CA LEU A 181 -34.71 -28.00 12.38
C LEU A 181 -33.32 -28.61 12.23
N ALA A 182 -33.03 -29.24 11.09
CA ALA A 182 -31.76 -29.97 10.91
C ALA A 182 -30.56 -29.05 10.69
N MET A 183 -30.70 -28.03 9.84
CA MET A 183 -29.60 -27.11 9.54
C MET A 183 -29.32 -26.20 10.74
N GLN A 184 -28.05 -25.93 11.00
CA GLN A 184 -27.59 -25.37 12.27
C GLN A 184 -27.87 -23.87 12.42
N GLU A 185 -27.68 -23.09 11.36
CA GLU A 185 -27.76 -21.64 11.44
C GLU A 185 -28.34 -21.00 10.18
N PHE A 186 -29.15 -19.98 10.42
CA PHE A 186 -29.70 -19.13 9.38
C PHE A 186 -29.34 -17.69 9.69
N MET A 187 -28.47 -17.14 8.85
CA MET A 187 -27.81 -15.87 9.07
C MET A 187 -28.36 -14.77 8.15
N ILE A 188 -28.36 -13.54 8.64
CA ILE A 188 -28.56 -12.35 7.82
C ILE A 188 -27.25 -11.58 7.66
N LEU A 189 -26.98 -11.09 6.44
CA LEU A 189 -25.80 -10.32 6.09
C LEU A 189 -26.25 -8.96 5.52
N PRO A 190 -26.11 -7.84 6.25
CA PRO A 190 -26.44 -6.51 5.76
C PRO A 190 -25.45 -5.94 4.73
N THR A 191 -25.28 -6.62 3.60
CA THR A 191 -24.30 -6.25 2.56
C THR A 191 -24.59 -4.91 1.88
N GLY A 192 -25.82 -4.41 1.98
CA GLY A 192 -26.26 -3.11 1.48
C GLY A 192 -26.04 -1.93 2.44
N ALA A 193 -25.46 -2.14 3.62
CA ALA A 193 -25.08 -1.07 4.54
C ALA A 193 -23.85 -0.29 4.04
N SER A 194 -23.75 0.98 4.43
CA SER A 194 -22.63 1.88 4.10
C SER A 194 -21.51 1.87 5.13
N SER A 195 -21.79 1.37 6.35
CA SER A 195 -20.88 1.31 7.49
C SER A 195 -21.19 0.10 8.35
N PHE A 196 -20.27 -0.27 9.22
CA PHE A 196 -20.49 -1.33 10.20
C PHE A 196 -21.59 -0.95 11.21
N SER A 197 -21.62 0.31 11.63
CA SER A 197 -22.70 0.89 12.45
C SER A 197 -24.08 0.75 11.81
N GLU A 198 -24.20 1.06 10.51
CA GLU A 198 -25.46 0.86 9.79
C GLU A 198 -25.80 -0.63 9.66
N ALA A 199 -24.81 -1.50 9.42
CA ALA A 199 -25.03 -2.95 9.37
C ALA A 199 -25.54 -3.50 10.71
N MET A 200 -24.98 -3.05 11.84
CA MET A 200 -25.47 -3.40 13.18
C MET A 200 -26.91 -2.94 13.42
N LYS A 201 -27.25 -1.71 12.99
CA LYS A 201 -28.63 -1.22 13.04
C LYS A 201 -29.56 -2.15 12.26
N MET A 202 -29.26 -2.39 10.99
CA MET A 202 -30.07 -3.25 10.11
C MET A 202 -30.26 -4.65 10.71
N GLY A 203 -29.17 -5.29 11.16
CA GLY A 203 -29.22 -6.62 11.76
C GLY A 203 -30.07 -6.69 13.03
N SER A 204 -29.90 -5.71 13.93
CA SER A 204 -30.66 -5.66 15.19
C SER A 204 -32.15 -5.41 14.99
N GLU A 205 -32.52 -4.52 14.06
CA GLU A 205 -33.93 -4.25 13.73
C GLU A 205 -34.59 -5.48 13.10
N VAL A 206 -33.93 -6.15 12.14
CA VAL A 206 -34.45 -7.40 11.57
C VAL A 206 -34.59 -8.48 12.62
N TYR A 207 -33.62 -8.65 13.52
CA TYR A 207 -33.72 -9.64 14.60
C TYR A 207 -34.94 -9.38 15.51
N HIS A 208 -35.21 -8.12 15.87
CA HIS A 208 -36.41 -7.78 16.66
C HIS A 208 -37.71 -7.98 15.88
N HIS A 209 -37.74 -7.65 14.58
CA HIS A 209 -38.89 -7.96 13.73
C HIS A 209 -39.11 -9.47 13.60
N LEU A 210 -38.05 -10.25 13.46
CA LEU A 210 -38.10 -11.71 13.40
C LEU A 210 -38.70 -12.29 14.68
N LYS A 211 -38.34 -11.77 15.86
CA LYS A 211 -38.97 -12.14 17.13
C LYS A 211 -40.48 -12.00 17.08
N ASN A 212 -40.97 -10.88 16.54
CA ASN A 212 -42.40 -10.60 16.43
C ASN A 212 -43.08 -11.52 15.40
N VAL A 213 -42.42 -11.81 14.28
CA VAL A 213 -42.91 -12.76 13.26
C VAL A 213 -43.06 -14.15 13.85
N ILE A 214 -42.02 -14.65 14.54
CA ILE A 214 -42.03 -15.97 15.18
C ILE A 214 -43.07 -16.03 16.28
N LYS A 215 -43.13 -15.02 17.16
CA LYS A 215 -44.14 -14.94 18.24
C LYS A 215 -45.56 -15.00 17.71
N ALA A 216 -45.84 -14.27 16.63
CA ALA A 216 -47.18 -14.24 16.03
C ALA A 216 -47.57 -15.59 15.42
N LYS A 217 -46.62 -16.33 14.85
CA LYS A 217 -46.89 -17.59 14.14
C LYS A 217 -46.85 -18.83 15.04
N PHE A 218 -45.94 -18.87 16.01
CA PHE A 218 -45.65 -20.06 16.82
C PHE A 218 -45.80 -19.85 18.34
N GLY A 219 -46.18 -18.64 18.77
CA GLY A 219 -46.31 -18.30 20.18
C GLY A 219 -45.03 -17.81 20.84
N LEU A 220 -45.15 -17.36 22.10
CA LEU A 220 -44.06 -16.75 22.85
C LEU A 220 -42.87 -17.70 23.06
N ASP A 221 -43.15 -18.97 23.34
CA ASP A 221 -42.12 -19.96 23.69
C ASP A 221 -41.15 -20.23 22.53
N ALA A 222 -41.61 -20.07 21.28
CA ALA A 222 -40.78 -20.18 20.08
C ALA A 222 -39.76 -19.04 19.92
N THR A 223 -39.82 -18.01 20.77
CA THR A 223 -38.86 -16.89 20.78
C THR A 223 -37.74 -17.05 21.81
N ALA A 224 -37.64 -18.22 22.46
CA ALA A 224 -36.43 -18.61 23.16
C ALA A 224 -35.24 -18.65 22.19
N VAL A 225 -34.04 -18.40 22.71
CA VAL A 225 -32.82 -18.34 21.92
C VAL A 225 -31.95 -19.57 22.14
N GLY A 226 -31.25 -20.00 21.10
CA GLY A 226 -30.24 -21.05 21.18
C GLY A 226 -28.91 -20.57 21.75
N ASP A 227 -27.88 -21.39 21.62
CA ASP A 227 -26.53 -21.12 22.15
C ASP A 227 -25.94 -19.81 21.63
N GLU A 228 -26.26 -19.43 20.39
CA GLU A 228 -25.69 -18.27 19.69
C GLU A 228 -26.60 -17.05 19.62
N GLY A 229 -27.74 -17.11 20.33
CA GLY A 229 -28.67 -15.99 20.45
C GLY A 229 -29.73 -15.92 19.36
N GLY A 230 -29.67 -16.72 18.31
CA GLY A 230 -30.74 -16.86 17.32
C GLY A 230 -31.96 -17.55 17.93
N PHE A 231 -33.14 -17.31 17.37
CA PHE A 231 -34.37 -17.94 17.86
C PHE A 231 -34.40 -19.43 17.56
N ALA A 232 -35.02 -20.22 18.42
CA ALA A 232 -35.16 -21.67 18.26
C ALA A 232 -36.64 -22.09 18.08
N PRO A 233 -37.33 -21.64 17.01
CA PRO A 233 -38.72 -22.03 16.76
C PRO A 233 -38.82 -23.53 16.50
N ASN A 234 -39.94 -24.14 16.88
CA ASN A 234 -40.21 -25.56 16.66
C ASN A 234 -40.66 -25.84 15.23
N ILE A 235 -39.79 -25.56 14.26
CA ILE A 235 -39.96 -25.83 12.83
C ILE A 235 -39.08 -27.01 12.42
N LEU A 236 -39.54 -27.77 11.42
CA LEU A 236 -38.79 -28.88 10.83
C LEU A 236 -38.22 -28.49 9.44
N ASP A 237 -39.01 -27.77 8.65
CA ASP A 237 -38.64 -27.39 7.28
C ASP A 237 -37.69 -26.19 7.27
N ASN A 238 -36.49 -26.38 6.70
CA ASN A 238 -35.50 -25.32 6.53
C ASN A 238 -36.01 -24.16 5.68
N LYS A 239 -36.91 -24.44 4.72
CA LYS A 239 -37.54 -23.40 3.89
C LYS A 239 -38.43 -22.46 4.71
N GLU A 240 -39.08 -22.98 5.74
CA GLU A 240 -39.88 -22.16 6.66
C GLU A 240 -39.00 -21.19 7.46
N GLY A 241 -37.80 -21.63 7.89
CA GLY A 241 -36.81 -20.78 8.53
C GLY A 241 -36.38 -19.61 7.63
N LEU A 242 -36.06 -19.90 6.37
CA LEU A 242 -35.70 -18.89 5.37
C LEU A 242 -36.84 -17.90 5.10
N GLN A 243 -38.08 -18.38 5.01
CA GLN A 243 -39.24 -17.53 4.80
C GLN A 243 -39.48 -16.57 5.98
N LEU A 244 -39.31 -17.03 7.22
CA LEU A 244 -39.42 -16.17 8.41
C LEU A 244 -38.41 -15.02 8.37
N ILE A 245 -37.20 -15.27 7.89
CA ILE A 245 -36.16 -14.25 7.72
C ILE A 245 -36.56 -13.24 6.65
N VAL A 246 -37.02 -13.70 5.48
CA VAL A 246 -37.47 -12.81 4.40
C VAL A 246 -38.64 -11.92 4.88
N ASP A 247 -39.61 -12.49 5.58
CA ASP A 247 -40.73 -11.74 6.15
C ASP A 247 -40.26 -10.69 7.17
N ALA A 248 -39.26 -11.02 7.99
CA ALA A 248 -38.67 -10.10 8.95
C ALA A 248 -37.89 -8.96 8.28
N VAL A 249 -37.08 -9.26 7.26
CA VAL A 249 -36.33 -8.29 6.46
C VAL A 249 -37.30 -7.32 5.76
N ALA A 250 -38.39 -7.84 5.19
CA ALA A 250 -39.42 -7.03 4.56
C ALA A 250 -40.12 -6.11 5.56
N LYS A 251 -40.49 -6.63 6.74
CA LYS A 251 -41.12 -5.85 7.81
C LYS A 251 -40.20 -4.76 8.39
N ALA A 252 -38.89 -5.00 8.40
CA ALA A 252 -37.89 -4.02 8.82
C ALA A 252 -37.59 -2.97 7.73
N GLY A 253 -38.06 -3.15 6.49
CA GLY A 253 -37.81 -2.23 5.39
C GLY A 253 -36.44 -2.35 4.72
N TYR A 254 -35.78 -3.51 4.83
CA TYR A 254 -34.42 -3.73 4.32
C TYR A 254 -34.33 -4.73 3.15
N THR A 255 -35.45 -5.00 2.46
CA THR A 255 -35.46 -5.83 1.25
C THR A 255 -34.44 -5.32 0.22
N GLY A 256 -33.59 -6.23 -0.28
CA GLY A 256 -32.53 -5.91 -1.24
C GLY A 256 -31.26 -5.30 -0.62
N LYS A 257 -31.22 -5.06 0.70
CA LYS A 257 -30.03 -4.64 1.44
C LYS A 257 -29.46 -5.72 2.37
N ILE A 258 -30.25 -6.74 2.66
CA ILE A 258 -29.87 -7.88 3.50
C ILE A 258 -29.96 -9.15 2.68
N GLU A 259 -28.88 -9.91 2.69
CA GLU A 259 -28.75 -11.23 2.09
C GLU A 259 -28.73 -12.31 3.18
N ILE A 260 -28.79 -13.58 2.79
CA ILE A 260 -28.86 -14.72 3.72
C ILE A 260 -27.60 -15.57 3.60
N GLY A 261 -27.08 -15.99 4.76
CA GLY A 261 -26.07 -17.03 4.89
C GLY A 261 -26.67 -18.23 5.62
N MET A 262 -26.10 -19.42 5.40
CA MET A 262 -26.49 -20.62 6.13
C MET A 262 -25.25 -21.36 6.61
N ASP A 263 -25.30 -21.90 7.82
CA ASP A 263 -24.44 -23.01 8.23
C ASP A 263 -25.31 -24.24 8.40
N VAL A 264 -25.03 -25.22 7.55
CA VAL A 264 -25.78 -26.47 7.50
C VAL A 264 -25.27 -27.43 8.57
N ALA A 265 -23.96 -27.45 8.84
CA ALA A 265 -23.27 -28.45 9.66
C ALA A 265 -23.65 -29.90 9.30
N ALA A 266 -23.57 -30.24 8.01
CA ALA A 266 -24.13 -31.49 7.49
C ALA A 266 -23.50 -32.77 8.07
N SER A 267 -22.26 -32.69 8.58
CA SER A 267 -21.59 -33.78 9.30
C SER A 267 -22.43 -34.31 10.48
N GLU A 268 -23.19 -33.44 11.16
CA GLU A 268 -24.01 -33.81 12.33
C GLU A 268 -25.18 -34.76 11.99
N PHE A 269 -25.60 -34.78 10.72
CA PHE A 269 -26.69 -35.61 10.24
C PHE A 269 -26.32 -36.50 9.06
N PHE A 270 -25.02 -36.69 8.84
CA PHE A 270 -24.51 -37.65 7.87
C PHE A 270 -24.43 -39.06 8.48
N LYS A 271 -25.14 -40.01 7.88
CA LYS A 271 -25.21 -41.41 8.34
C LYS A 271 -25.28 -42.34 7.13
N ASP A 272 -24.43 -43.37 7.12
CA ASP A 272 -24.42 -44.41 6.08
C ASP A 272 -24.33 -43.87 4.63
N GLY A 273 -23.59 -42.78 4.40
CA GLY A 273 -23.47 -42.16 3.07
C GLY A 273 -24.67 -41.32 2.64
N LEU A 274 -25.60 -41.03 3.54
CA LEU A 274 -26.84 -40.28 3.32
C LEU A 274 -27.00 -39.19 4.39
N TYR A 275 -27.90 -38.23 4.13
CA TYR A 275 -28.17 -37.10 5.01
C TYR A 275 -29.59 -37.14 5.60
N ASP A 276 -29.67 -37.16 6.93
CA ASP A 276 -30.88 -37.31 7.72
C ASP A 276 -31.42 -35.94 8.20
N LEU A 277 -32.28 -35.30 7.40
CA LEU A 277 -32.87 -34.00 7.77
C LEU A 277 -33.88 -34.06 8.94
N ASP A 278 -34.07 -35.21 9.58
CA ASP A 278 -34.84 -35.38 10.82
C ASP A 278 -33.97 -36.09 11.90
N PHE A 279 -32.65 -35.91 11.89
CA PHE A 279 -31.72 -36.68 12.74
C PHE A 279 -31.95 -36.57 14.24
N LYS A 280 -32.64 -35.52 14.69
CA LYS A 280 -33.02 -35.32 16.09
C LYS A 280 -34.21 -36.20 16.51
N ASN A 281 -34.91 -36.82 15.57
CA ASN A 281 -35.92 -37.83 15.82
C ASN A 281 -35.24 -39.21 15.95
N PRO A 282 -35.29 -39.85 17.14
CA PRO A 282 -34.71 -41.19 17.33
C PRO A 282 -35.37 -42.27 16.46
N LYS A 283 -36.51 -41.96 15.83
CA LYS A 283 -37.26 -42.82 14.92
C LYS A 283 -37.28 -42.26 13.48
N SER A 284 -36.24 -41.50 13.08
CA SER A 284 -36.12 -41.00 11.70
C SER A 284 -36.23 -42.15 10.69
N ASP A 285 -36.98 -41.93 9.62
CA ASP A 285 -37.20 -42.91 8.57
C ASP A 285 -36.07 -42.83 7.53
N LYS A 286 -35.23 -43.87 7.49
CA LYS A 286 -34.11 -43.99 6.55
C LYS A 286 -34.52 -43.86 5.08
N ALA A 287 -35.76 -44.19 4.73
CA ALA A 287 -36.27 -44.01 3.36
C ALA A 287 -36.37 -42.54 2.92
N THR A 288 -36.37 -41.61 3.89
CA THR A 288 -36.45 -40.15 3.64
C THR A 288 -35.07 -39.48 3.58
N TRP A 289 -34.00 -40.20 3.91
CA TRP A 289 -32.64 -39.65 3.92
C TRP A 289 -32.17 -39.34 2.50
N LEU A 290 -31.47 -38.22 2.36
CA LEU A 290 -31.07 -37.70 1.06
C LEU A 290 -29.70 -38.20 0.65
N LYS A 291 -29.55 -38.55 -0.63
CA LYS A 291 -28.23 -38.68 -1.26
C LYS A 291 -27.57 -37.30 -1.40
N PRO A 292 -26.22 -37.22 -1.47
CA PRO A 292 -25.52 -35.94 -1.64
C PRO A 292 -26.07 -35.09 -2.80
N ASP A 293 -26.33 -35.71 -3.95
CA ASP A 293 -26.91 -35.03 -5.11
C ASP A 293 -28.28 -34.40 -4.83
N LYS A 294 -29.14 -35.08 -4.07
CA LYS A 294 -30.47 -34.58 -3.72
C LYS A 294 -30.43 -33.46 -2.69
N LEU A 295 -29.48 -33.52 -1.77
CA LEU A 295 -29.22 -32.43 -0.85
C LEU A 295 -28.66 -31.20 -1.58
N GLY A 296 -27.77 -31.40 -2.55
CA GLY A 296 -27.29 -30.34 -3.44
C GLY A 296 -28.40 -29.67 -4.26
N GLU A 297 -29.32 -30.46 -4.85
CA GLU A 297 -30.51 -29.94 -5.54
C GLU A 297 -31.40 -29.11 -4.59
N LEU A 298 -31.55 -29.53 -3.33
CA LEU A 298 -32.29 -28.79 -2.33
C LEU A 298 -31.66 -27.41 -2.07
N TYR A 299 -30.34 -27.33 -1.90
CA TYR A 299 -29.65 -26.04 -1.75
C TYR A 299 -29.81 -25.14 -2.96
N GLN A 300 -29.73 -25.69 -4.17
CA GLN A 300 -29.98 -24.91 -5.40
C GLN A 300 -31.40 -24.35 -5.43
N SER A 301 -32.38 -25.10 -4.93
CA SER A 301 -33.75 -24.59 -4.78
C SER A 301 -33.83 -23.43 -3.78
N PHE A 302 -33.08 -23.49 -2.68
CA PHE A 302 -33.03 -22.40 -1.73
C PHE A 302 -32.37 -21.14 -2.32
N CYS A 303 -31.23 -21.30 -3.02
CA CYS A 303 -30.56 -20.18 -3.68
C CYS A 303 -31.41 -19.53 -4.78
N LYS A 304 -32.33 -20.28 -5.38
CA LYS A 304 -33.29 -19.75 -6.35
C LYS A 304 -34.41 -18.95 -5.68
N ASP A 305 -34.92 -19.45 -4.56
CA ASP A 305 -36.11 -18.92 -3.90
C ASP A 305 -35.79 -17.81 -2.88
N PHE A 306 -34.56 -17.74 -2.39
CA PHE A 306 -34.11 -16.84 -1.33
C PHE A 306 -32.78 -16.15 -1.69
N PRO A 307 -32.49 -14.95 -1.15
CA PRO A 307 -31.25 -14.21 -1.44
C PRO A 307 -30.04 -14.82 -0.70
N ILE A 308 -29.77 -16.11 -0.90
CA ILE A 308 -28.66 -16.81 -0.27
C ILE A 308 -27.38 -16.51 -1.02
N VAL A 309 -26.37 -16.04 -0.28
CA VAL A 309 -25.06 -15.68 -0.82
C VAL A 309 -23.91 -16.47 -0.20
N SER A 310 -24.17 -17.23 0.87
CA SER A 310 -23.17 -18.05 1.54
C SER A 310 -23.80 -19.32 2.12
N ILE A 311 -23.19 -20.49 1.87
CA ILE A 311 -23.52 -21.75 2.53
C ILE A 311 -22.24 -22.36 3.11
N GLU A 312 -22.26 -22.63 4.40
CA GLU A 312 -21.21 -23.29 5.18
C GLU A 312 -21.59 -24.76 5.43
N ASP A 313 -20.60 -25.64 5.33
CA ASP A 313 -20.70 -27.09 5.54
C ASP A 313 -21.93 -27.77 4.91
N PRO A 314 -22.17 -27.59 3.59
CA PRO A 314 -23.30 -28.21 2.90
C PRO A 314 -23.30 -29.75 2.92
N PHE A 315 -22.13 -30.37 3.13
CA PHE A 315 -21.92 -31.81 3.13
C PHE A 315 -20.98 -32.21 4.26
N ASP A 316 -20.91 -33.51 4.55
CA ASP A 316 -20.01 -34.08 5.53
C ASP A 316 -18.55 -33.69 5.24
N GLN A 317 -17.76 -33.54 6.31
CA GLN A 317 -16.36 -33.13 6.27
C GLN A 317 -15.47 -34.02 5.39
N ASP A 318 -15.85 -35.25 5.04
CA ASP A 318 -15.09 -36.12 4.13
C ASP A 318 -15.81 -36.47 2.81
N ASP A 319 -16.99 -35.93 2.56
CA ASP A 319 -17.73 -36.08 1.29
C ASP A 319 -17.20 -35.13 0.19
N TRP A 320 -15.89 -35.19 -0.05
CA TRP A 320 -15.15 -34.30 -0.96
C TRP A 320 -15.75 -34.17 -2.37
N ASP A 321 -16.35 -35.25 -2.88
CA ASP A 321 -16.94 -35.27 -4.21
C ASP A 321 -18.22 -34.42 -4.27
N ALA A 322 -19.06 -34.49 -3.23
CA ALA A 322 -20.26 -33.65 -3.12
C ALA A 322 -19.90 -32.16 -2.99
N TRP A 323 -18.91 -31.84 -2.13
CA TRP A 323 -18.36 -30.49 -2.00
C TRP A 323 -17.88 -29.92 -3.34
N THR A 324 -17.04 -30.68 -4.05
CA THR A 324 -16.50 -30.28 -5.36
C THR A 324 -17.60 -30.06 -6.39
N LYS A 325 -18.59 -30.96 -6.44
CA LYS A 325 -19.72 -30.87 -7.36
C LYS A 325 -20.59 -29.64 -7.10
N MET A 326 -20.89 -29.33 -5.84
CA MET A 326 -21.69 -28.15 -5.49
C MET A 326 -20.94 -26.85 -5.76
N THR A 327 -19.66 -26.77 -5.37
CA THR A 327 -18.84 -25.57 -5.59
C THR A 327 -18.67 -25.27 -7.07
N ALA A 328 -18.54 -26.29 -7.93
CA ALA A 328 -18.50 -26.10 -9.39
C ALA A 328 -19.85 -25.61 -9.97
N GLY A 329 -20.97 -25.91 -9.30
CA GLY A 329 -22.32 -25.62 -9.77
C GLY A 329 -22.91 -24.29 -9.29
N THR A 330 -22.16 -23.47 -8.56
CA THR A 330 -22.68 -22.23 -7.97
C THR A 330 -21.67 -21.09 -7.98
N SER A 331 -22.19 -19.86 -8.02
CA SER A 331 -21.40 -18.64 -7.91
C SER A 331 -21.34 -18.08 -6.49
N ILE A 332 -22.16 -18.60 -5.56
CA ILE A 332 -22.22 -18.11 -4.18
C ILE A 332 -20.95 -18.49 -3.39
N GLN A 333 -20.85 -17.98 -2.18
CA GLN A 333 -19.80 -18.40 -1.27
C GLN A 333 -20.11 -19.81 -0.71
N ILE A 334 -19.15 -20.72 -0.81
CA ILE A 334 -19.17 -22.03 -0.14
C ILE A 334 -18.06 -22.02 0.89
N VAL A 335 -18.43 -22.15 2.16
CA VAL A 335 -17.52 -22.02 3.30
C VAL A 335 -17.19 -23.40 3.84
N GLY A 336 -15.91 -23.73 3.92
CA GLY A 336 -15.45 -24.93 4.61
C GLY A 336 -15.15 -24.64 6.09
N ASP A 337 -15.91 -25.25 6.99
CA ASP A 337 -15.69 -25.23 8.45
C ASP A 337 -15.14 -26.57 8.93
N ASP A 338 -15.95 -27.59 9.17
CA ASP A 338 -15.48 -28.94 9.54
C ASP A 338 -14.67 -29.57 8.40
N LEU A 339 -14.94 -29.17 7.15
CA LEU A 339 -14.11 -29.54 6.01
C LEU A 339 -12.67 -29.04 6.16
N THR A 340 -12.43 -27.85 6.71
CA THR A 340 -11.08 -27.26 6.71
C THR A 340 -10.44 -27.20 8.08
N VAL A 341 -11.24 -27.14 9.15
CA VAL A 341 -10.87 -27.02 10.56
C VAL A 341 -9.74 -26.02 10.81
N THR A 342 -9.72 -24.93 10.04
CA THR A 342 -8.63 -23.94 10.05
C THR A 342 -7.22 -24.56 9.86
N ASN A 343 -7.14 -25.77 9.29
CA ASN A 343 -5.91 -26.56 9.16
C ASN A 343 -5.29 -26.41 7.76
N PRO A 344 -4.06 -25.90 7.63
CA PRO A 344 -3.42 -25.69 6.34
C PRO A 344 -3.38 -26.91 5.41
N LYS A 345 -3.27 -28.14 5.93
CA LYS A 345 -3.26 -29.37 5.11
C LYS A 345 -4.63 -29.64 4.49
N ARG A 346 -5.70 -29.50 5.27
CA ARG A 346 -7.08 -29.66 4.82
C ARG A 346 -7.47 -28.54 3.86
N ILE A 347 -7.06 -27.30 4.16
CA ILE A 347 -7.24 -26.15 3.27
C ILE A 347 -6.56 -26.41 1.92
N GLN A 348 -5.30 -26.87 1.91
CA GLN A 348 -4.60 -27.20 0.67
C GLN A 348 -5.33 -28.30 -0.12
N THR A 349 -5.78 -29.36 0.55
CA THR A 349 -6.57 -30.42 -0.08
C THR A 349 -7.87 -29.88 -0.71
N ALA A 350 -8.55 -28.99 0.01
CA ALA A 350 -9.79 -28.37 -0.44
C ALA A 350 -9.57 -27.39 -1.60
N VAL A 351 -8.44 -26.68 -1.63
CA VAL A 351 -8.00 -25.87 -2.77
C VAL A 351 -7.74 -26.76 -3.99
N ASP A 352 -6.97 -27.84 -3.83
CA ASP A 352 -6.59 -28.73 -4.92
C ASP A 352 -7.83 -29.40 -5.55
N LYS A 353 -8.80 -29.77 -4.72
CA LYS A 353 -10.08 -30.36 -5.14
C LYS A 353 -11.10 -29.32 -5.61
N LYS A 354 -10.88 -28.02 -5.36
CA LYS A 354 -11.88 -26.95 -5.54
C LYS A 354 -13.17 -27.24 -4.78
N ALA A 355 -13.03 -27.75 -3.56
CA ALA A 355 -14.13 -28.23 -2.73
C ALA A 355 -14.97 -27.07 -2.15
N CYS A 356 -14.37 -25.92 -1.86
CA CYS A 356 -15.04 -24.71 -1.41
C CYS A 356 -14.31 -23.45 -1.91
N ASN A 357 -14.79 -22.26 -1.55
CA ASN A 357 -14.19 -20.99 -1.98
C ASN A 357 -14.09 -19.94 -0.85
N CYS A 358 -14.29 -20.36 0.38
CA CYS A 358 -14.13 -19.56 1.59
C CYS A 358 -13.71 -20.45 2.75
N LEU A 359 -12.80 -19.94 3.58
CA LEU A 359 -12.40 -20.56 4.83
C LEU A 359 -13.27 -20.00 5.97
N LEU A 360 -13.85 -20.87 6.81
CA LEU A 360 -14.26 -20.44 8.14
C LEU A 360 -13.04 -20.50 9.07
N LEU A 361 -12.64 -19.36 9.62
CA LEU A 361 -11.44 -19.26 10.46
C LEU A 361 -11.85 -19.23 11.94
N LYS A 362 -11.59 -20.33 12.63
CA LYS A 362 -11.76 -20.49 14.08
C LYS A 362 -10.41 -20.75 14.72
N VAL A 363 -9.91 -19.76 15.46
CA VAL A 363 -8.54 -19.82 16.02
C VAL A 363 -8.27 -21.04 16.91
N ASN A 364 -9.30 -21.56 17.59
CA ASN A 364 -9.17 -22.72 18.46
C ASN A 364 -9.17 -24.07 17.72
N GLN A 365 -9.61 -24.13 16.46
CA GLN A 365 -9.52 -25.35 15.64
C GLN A 365 -8.07 -25.64 15.24
N ILE A 366 -7.21 -24.62 15.14
CA ILE A 366 -5.78 -24.80 14.85
C ILE A 366 -4.90 -24.59 16.09
N GLY A 367 -5.30 -23.72 17.03
CA GLY A 367 -4.71 -23.62 18.37
C GLY A 367 -3.60 -22.58 18.55
N SER A 368 -3.32 -21.73 17.57
CA SER A 368 -2.43 -20.56 17.73
C SER A 368 -2.80 -19.41 16.79
N VAL A 369 -2.43 -18.18 17.16
CA VAL A 369 -2.64 -16.98 16.32
C VAL A 369 -1.82 -17.08 15.04
N THR A 370 -0.55 -17.48 15.13
CA THR A 370 0.33 -17.60 13.96
C THR A 370 -0.20 -18.58 12.91
N GLU A 371 -0.63 -19.78 13.32
CA GLU A 371 -1.20 -20.75 12.38
C GLU A 371 -2.55 -20.28 11.80
N SER A 372 -3.33 -19.53 12.58
CA SER A 372 -4.59 -18.93 12.08
C SER A 372 -4.33 -17.89 10.99
N ILE A 373 -3.34 -17.01 11.18
CA ILE A 373 -2.90 -16.04 10.17
C ILE A 373 -2.37 -16.77 8.93
N ALA A 374 -1.59 -17.85 9.11
CA ALA A 374 -1.09 -18.67 8.02
C ALA A 374 -2.22 -19.34 7.22
N ALA A 375 -3.25 -19.86 7.90
CA ALA A 375 -4.43 -20.44 7.27
C ALA A 375 -5.20 -19.39 6.44
N HIS A 376 -5.41 -18.19 6.98
CA HIS A 376 -5.98 -17.07 6.23
C HIS A 376 -5.15 -16.72 4.98
N ASN A 377 -3.82 -16.59 5.14
CA ASN A 377 -2.94 -16.23 4.04
C ASN A 377 -2.92 -17.31 2.94
N LEU A 378 -3.02 -18.60 3.31
CA LEU A 378 -3.18 -19.69 2.36
C LEU A 378 -4.49 -19.60 1.59
N ALA A 379 -5.62 -19.35 2.27
CA ALA A 379 -6.91 -19.16 1.62
C ALA A 379 -6.90 -17.95 0.67
N LYS A 380 -6.42 -16.80 1.16
CA LYS A 380 -6.29 -15.54 0.39
C LYS A 380 -5.43 -15.71 -0.86
N LYS A 381 -4.27 -16.38 -0.75
CA LYS A 381 -3.38 -16.67 -1.89
C LYS A 381 -4.06 -17.48 -2.98
N ASN A 382 -5.01 -18.33 -2.62
CA ASN A 382 -5.79 -19.16 -3.55
C ASN A 382 -7.12 -18.50 -3.98
N GLY A 383 -7.29 -17.20 -3.72
CA GLY A 383 -8.46 -16.42 -4.16
C GLY A 383 -9.73 -16.70 -3.36
N TRP A 384 -9.63 -17.35 -2.20
CA TRP A 384 -10.77 -17.62 -1.32
C TRP A 384 -11.11 -16.43 -0.43
N GLY A 385 -12.37 -16.35 -0.02
CA GLY A 385 -12.77 -15.54 1.12
C GLY A 385 -12.27 -16.13 2.44
N THR A 386 -12.38 -15.36 3.51
CA THR A 386 -12.22 -15.89 4.88
C THR A 386 -13.28 -15.27 5.77
N MET A 387 -14.11 -16.08 6.41
CA MET A 387 -15.05 -15.64 7.43
C MET A 387 -14.46 -15.97 8.80
N VAL A 388 -14.07 -14.93 9.54
CA VAL A 388 -13.64 -15.12 10.93
C VAL A 388 -14.86 -15.53 11.75
N SER A 389 -14.70 -16.53 12.61
CA SER A 389 -15.83 -17.14 13.31
C SER A 389 -15.59 -17.30 14.80
N HIS A 390 -16.69 -17.17 15.55
CA HIS A 390 -16.79 -17.55 16.95
C HIS A 390 -16.90 -19.08 17.14
N ARG A 391 -17.17 -19.51 18.38
CA ARG A 391 -17.71 -20.84 18.68
C ARG A 391 -19.04 -20.72 19.43
N SER A 392 -19.82 -21.79 19.47
CA SER A 392 -21.08 -21.84 20.23
C SER A 392 -20.87 -21.65 21.75
N GLY A 393 -19.78 -22.16 22.33
CA GLY A 393 -19.30 -21.77 23.65
C GLY A 393 -18.29 -20.62 23.57
N GLU A 394 -18.77 -19.38 23.61
CA GLU A 394 -17.92 -18.18 23.62
C GLU A 394 -17.72 -17.62 25.03
N THR A 395 -16.87 -16.60 25.12
CA THR A 395 -16.53 -15.84 26.32
C THR A 395 -16.76 -14.35 26.07
N GLU A 396 -16.46 -13.51 27.04
CA GLU A 396 -16.44 -12.05 26.89
C GLU A 396 -15.24 -11.54 26.06
N ASP A 397 -14.26 -12.40 25.72
CA ASP A 397 -13.07 -12.01 24.98
C ASP A 397 -13.42 -11.46 23.59
N THR A 398 -12.89 -10.31 23.21
CA THR A 398 -13.19 -9.66 21.92
C THR A 398 -12.16 -9.92 20.84
N PHE A 399 -11.19 -10.81 21.05
CA PHE A 399 -10.04 -11.00 20.15
C PHE A 399 -10.42 -11.15 18.67
N ILE A 400 -11.47 -11.92 18.36
CA ILE A 400 -11.86 -12.17 16.96
C ILE A 400 -12.42 -10.92 16.24
N ALA A 401 -12.86 -9.91 16.99
CA ALA A 401 -13.24 -8.60 16.42
C ALA A 401 -12.00 -7.84 15.91
N ASP A 402 -10.94 -7.80 16.70
CA ASP A 402 -9.66 -7.23 16.26
C ASP A 402 -9.00 -8.09 15.18
N LEU A 403 -9.15 -9.42 15.24
CA LEU A 403 -8.62 -10.36 14.25
C LEU A 403 -9.24 -10.13 12.87
N VAL A 404 -10.56 -10.05 12.76
CA VAL A 404 -11.22 -9.88 11.46
C VAL A 404 -10.85 -8.56 10.80
N VAL A 405 -10.68 -7.50 11.60
CA VAL A 405 -10.27 -6.18 11.11
C VAL A 405 -8.79 -6.18 10.72
N GLY A 406 -7.92 -6.76 11.53
CA GLY A 406 -6.48 -6.84 11.22
C GLY A 406 -6.18 -7.73 10.01
N LEU A 407 -6.91 -8.84 9.85
CA LEU A 407 -6.84 -9.68 8.66
C LEU A 407 -7.54 -9.07 7.44
N SER A 408 -8.38 -8.06 7.65
CA SER A 408 -9.21 -7.43 6.60
C SER A 408 -9.96 -8.48 5.77
N THR A 409 -10.58 -9.47 6.42
CA THR A 409 -11.21 -10.58 5.70
C THR A 409 -12.56 -10.21 5.09
N GLY A 410 -13.19 -9.15 5.59
CA GLY A 410 -14.40 -8.57 5.03
C GLY A 410 -15.70 -9.19 5.55
N GLN A 411 -15.63 -10.19 6.41
CA GLN A 411 -16.82 -10.89 6.93
C GLN A 411 -16.52 -11.60 8.26
N ILE A 412 -17.49 -11.54 9.19
CA ILE A 412 -17.43 -12.17 10.51
C ILE A 412 -18.77 -12.84 10.85
N LYS A 413 -18.73 -14.08 11.34
CA LYS A 413 -19.85 -14.77 11.98
C LYS A 413 -19.57 -14.82 13.47
N THR A 414 -20.31 -14.05 14.26
CA THR A 414 -20.12 -14.03 15.73
C THR A 414 -21.43 -14.04 16.51
N GLY A 415 -22.48 -14.61 15.91
CA GLY A 415 -23.78 -14.92 16.54
C GLY A 415 -24.87 -13.90 16.23
N ALA A 416 -26.00 -13.99 16.94
CA ALA A 416 -27.06 -13.01 16.83
C ALA A 416 -26.62 -11.64 17.41
N PRO A 417 -27.33 -10.54 17.11
CA PRO A 417 -27.25 -9.31 17.90
C PRO A 417 -27.98 -9.49 19.27
N CYS A 418 -27.67 -10.58 19.96
CA CYS A 418 -28.25 -11.02 21.23
C CYS A 418 -27.21 -11.88 21.97
N ARG A 419 -27.27 -11.85 23.31
CA ARG A 419 -26.28 -12.44 24.24
C ARG A 419 -24.91 -11.74 24.19
N SER A 420 -24.37 -11.41 25.36
CA SER A 420 -23.25 -10.46 25.45
C SER A 420 -21.92 -11.02 24.96
N GLU A 421 -21.72 -12.33 24.98
CA GLU A 421 -20.54 -12.96 24.39
C GLU A 421 -20.46 -12.75 22.87
N ARG A 422 -21.60 -12.48 22.21
CA ARG A 422 -21.73 -12.12 20.79
C ARG A 422 -21.56 -10.61 20.62
N LEU A 423 -22.36 -9.86 21.37
CA LEU A 423 -22.36 -8.40 21.35
C LEU A 423 -21.01 -7.80 21.75
N ALA A 424 -20.20 -8.46 22.58
CA ALA A 424 -18.86 -8.01 22.94
C ALA A 424 -17.99 -7.80 21.69
N LYS A 425 -18.05 -8.73 20.72
CA LYS A 425 -17.30 -8.65 19.46
C LYS A 425 -17.87 -7.58 18.56
N TYR A 426 -19.20 -7.57 18.36
CA TYR A 426 -19.86 -6.55 17.55
C TYR A 426 -19.60 -5.13 18.09
N ASN A 427 -19.71 -4.93 19.40
CA ASN A 427 -19.41 -3.65 20.05
C ASN A 427 -17.93 -3.29 19.94
N GLN A 428 -17.02 -4.27 19.96
CA GLN A 428 -15.61 -3.99 19.72
C GLN A 428 -15.37 -3.50 18.29
N ILE A 429 -16.02 -4.06 17.28
CA ILE A 429 -15.90 -3.57 15.89
C ILE A 429 -16.50 -2.16 15.76
N LEU A 430 -17.60 -1.84 16.46
CA LEU A 430 -18.11 -0.46 16.52
C LEU A 430 -17.07 0.51 17.09
N ARG A 431 -16.35 0.13 18.15
CA ARG A 431 -15.25 0.95 18.70
C ARG A 431 -14.08 1.10 17.72
N ILE A 432 -13.73 0.03 17.00
CA ILE A 432 -12.67 0.08 15.98
C ILE A 432 -13.10 0.98 14.81
N GLU A 433 -14.35 0.92 14.38
CA GLU A 433 -14.91 1.83 13.37
C GLU A 433 -14.81 3.29 13.82
N GLU A 434 -15.21 3.58 15.07
CA GLU A 434 -15.07 4.91 15.67
C GLU A 434 -13.60 5.37 15.72
N GLU A 435 -12.68 4.50 16.12
CA GLU A 435 -11.25 4.80 16.20
C GLU A 435 -10.62 5.08 14.81
N LEU A 436 -11.04 4.35 13.78
CA LEU A 436 -10.60 4.56 12.40
C LEU A 436 -11.17 5.85 11.79
N GLY A 437 -12.34 6.29 12.24
CA GLY A 437 -13.01 7.51 11.78
C GLY A 437 -13.18 7.54 10.27
N ALA A 438 -12.74 8.62 9.62
CA ALA A 438 -12.81 8.77 8.16
C ALA A 438 -12.00 7.72 7.37
N ASN A 439 -11.08 7.00 8.03
CA ASN A 439 -10.32 5.91 7.41
C ASN A 439 -11.06 4.56 7.43
N ALA A 440 -12.21 4.47 8.11
CA ALA A 440 -13.01 3.26 8.16
C ALA A 440 -13.56 2.92 6.76
N LYS A 441 -13.23 1.72 6.29
CA LYS A 441 -13.79 1.15 5.05
C LYS A 441 -14.64 -0.05 5.42
N PHE A 442 -15.90 -0.08 5.01
CA PHE A 442 -16.79 -1.21 5.23
C PHE A 442 -16.86 -2.11 4.00
N ALA A 443 -16.77 -3.42 4.19
CA ALA A 443 -16.73 -4.37 3.08
C ALA A 443 -18.03 -4.39 2.25
N GLY A 444 -19.20 -4.28 2.89
CA GLY A 444 -20.51 -4.30 2.23
C GLY A 444 -20.67 -5.48 1.25
N LYS A 445 -21.05 -5.19 0.00
CA LYS A 445 -21.18 -6.20 -1.07
C LYS A 445 -19.86 -6.90 -1.43
N ASN A 446 -18.72 -6.30 -1.09
CA ASN A 446 -17.40 -6.87 -1.35
C ASN A 446 -16.91 -7.79 -0.22
N PHE A 447 -17.78 -8.24 0.70
CA PHE A 447 -17.44 -9.05 1.87
C PHE A 447 -16.59 -10.30 1.56
N ARG A 448 -16.73 -10.90 0.37
CA ARG A 448 -15.95 -12.07 -0.06
C ARG A 448 -14.49 -11.72 -0.35
N ARG A 449 -14.22 -10.50 -0.81
CA ARG A 449 -12.92 -10.00 -1.29
C ARG A 449 -12.77 -8.49 -1.05
N PRO A 450 -12.71 -8.06 0.22
CA PRO A 450 -12.75 -6.63 0.59
C PRO A 450 -11.53 -5.82 0.14
N ILE A 451 -10.37 -6.47 -0.03
CA ILE A 451 -9.11 -5.83 -0.45
C ILE A 451 -8.92 -5.93 -1.98
N THR A 452 -9.77 -6.68 -2.67
CA THR A 452 -9.65 -6.93 -4.12
C THR A 452 -10.58 -6.03 -4.92
N VAL A 453 -10.44 -4.72 -4.72
CA VAL A 453 -10.76 -3.73 -5.75
C VAL A 453 -9.68 -2.64 -5.72
N VAL A 454 -8.45 -3.00 -6.04
CA VAL A 454 -7.86 -2.27 -7.16
C VAL A 454 -8.71 -2.78 -8.31
N LEU A 455 -9.65 -1.97 -8.81
CA LEU A 455 -10.34 -2.29 -10.06
C LEU A 455 -9.27 -2.84 -11.00
N GLU A 456 -9.47 -4.01 -11.62
CA GLU A 456 -8.65 -4.41 -12.77
C GLU A 456 -8.87 -3.34 -13.85
N MET A 457 -8.18 -2.21 -13.69
CA MET A 457 -8.31 -1.03 -14.52
C MET A 457 -7.45 -1.30 -15.72
N THR A 458 -8.11 -1.90 -16.70
CA THR A 458 -7.55 -2.16 -18.01
C THR A 458 -7.52 -0.86 -18.82
N ILE A 459 -6.53 -0.75 -19.69
CA ILE A 459 -6.37 0.41 -20.57
C ILE A 459 -7.36 0.26 -21.73
N LYS A 460 -8.27 1.21 -21.90
CA LYS A 460 -9.26 1.21 -22.99
C LYS A 460 -8.69 1.70 -24.30
N SER A 461 -7.90 2.78 -24.25
CA SER A 461 -7.27 3.35 -25.43
C SER A 461 -6.02 4.14 -25.06
N ILE A 462 -5.06 4.17 -25.98
CA ILE A 462 -3.87 5.02 -25.94
C ILE A 462 -3.86 5.80 -27.24
N LYS A 463 -3.73 7.12 -27.15
CA LYS A 463 -3.63 8.02 -28.31
C LYS A 463 -2.51 9.02 -28.10
N ALA A 464 -1.51 8.97 -28.97
CA ALA A 464 -0.47 9.97 -29.04
C ALA A 464 -0.77 11.06 -30.09
N ARG A 465 -0.21 12.24 -29.86
CA ARG A 465 -0.22 13.38 -30.78
C ARG A 465 1.08 14.18 -30.67
N GLN A 466 1.33 14.99 -31.70
CA GLN A 466 2.37 16.00 -31.68
C GLN A 466 1.81 17.29 -31.07
N ILE A 467 2.50 17.84 -30.07
CA ILE A 467 2.28 19.19 -29.52
C ILE A 467 3.57 20.02 -29.68
N PHE A 468 3.61 21.22 -29.12
CA PHE A 468 4.82 22.06 -29.11
C PHE A 468 5.36 22.20 -27.68
N ASP A 469 6.69 22.12 -27.56
CA ASP A 469 7.39 22.47 -26.34
C ASP A 469 7.52 24.00 -26.18
N SER A 470 8.11 24.43 -25.06
CA SER A 470 8.30 25.82 -24.67
C SER A 470 9.23 26.61 -25.60
N ARG A 471 9.96 25.94 -26.49
CA ARG A 471 10.86 26.53 -27.49
C ARG A 471 10.21 26.56 -28.87
N GLY A 472 8.97 26.09 -29.00
CA GLY A 472 8.26 25.99 -30.26
C GLY A 472 8.73 24.84 -31.15
N ASN A 473 9.41 23.83 -30.58
CA ASN A 473 9.71 22.60 -31.31
C ASN A 473 8.62 21.56 -31.05
N PRO A 474 8.33 20.68 -32.01
CA PRO A 474 7.41 19.57 -31.78
C PRO A 474 7.83 18.63 -30.62
N THR A 475 6.88 18.06 -29.89
CA THR A 475 7.13 16.96 -28.94
C THR A 475 5.91 16.04 -28.81
N VAL A 476 6.06 14.92 -28.09
CA VAL A 476 5.04 13.87 -27.93
C VAL A 476 4.13 14.17 -26.73
N GLU A 477 2.82 14.04 -26.92
CA GLU A 477 1.81 13.95 -25.86
C GLU A 477 0.99 12.66 -26.02
N VAL A 478 0.66 12.01 -24.91
CA VAL A 478 -0.13 10.78 -24.85
C VAL A 478 -1.35 10.96 -23.97
N ASP A 479 -2.52 10.59 -24.50
CA ASP A 479 -3.74 10.34 -23.73
C ASP A 479 -3.92 8.83 -23.54
N LEU A 480 -4.07 8.42 -22.30
CA LEU A 480 -4.45 7.07 -21.91
C LEU A 480 -5.83 7.12 -21.25
N VAL A 481 -6.76 6.28 -21.70
CA VAL A 481 -8.13 6.23 -21.17
C VAL A 481 -8.37 4.92 -20.42
N THR A 482 -8.95 5.02 -19.23
CA THR A 482 -9.46 3.88 -18.44
C THR A 482 -10.93 4.10 -18.10
N ASP A 483 -11.53 3.24 -17.26
CA ASP A 483 -12.88 3.48 -16.71
C ASP A 483 -12.99 4.75 -15.86
N LEU A 484 -11.88 5.28 -15.33
CA LEU A 484 -11.88 6.50 -14.50
C LEU A 484 -11.69 7.79 -15.31
N GLY A 485 -11.48 7.69 -16.63
CA GLY A 485 -11.34 8.84 -17.52
C GLY A 485 -10.00 8.88 -18.24
N LEU A 486 -9.61 10.09 -18.63
CA LEU A 486 -8.45 10.37 -19.48
C LEU A 486 -7.27 10.88 -18.63
N PHE A 487 -6.11 10.26 -18.84
CA PHE A 487 -4.84 10.59 -18.21
C PHE A 487 -3.86 11.02 -19.29
N ARG A 488 -3.37 12.26 -19.18
CA ARG A 488 -2.53 12.90 -20.20
C ARG A 488 -1.13 13.12 -19.69
N ALA A 489 -0.13 12.87 -20.52
CA ALA A 489 1.25 13.26 -20.24
C ALA A 489 1.97 13.72 -21.51
N ALA A 490 2.87 14.69 -21.36
CA ALA A 490 3.72 15.18 -22.44
C ALA A 490 5.21 15.02 -22.10
N VAL A 491 6.03 14.88 -23.14
CA VAL A 491 7.45 14.55 -23.01
C VAL A 491 8.32 15.80 -23.22
N PRO A 492 9.26 16.12 -22.30
CA PRO A 492 10.18 17.23 -22.49
C PRO A 492 11.34 16.86 -23.44
N SER A 493 12.08 17.86 -23.92
CA SER A 493 13.20 17.72 -24.86
C SER A 493 14.38 18.62 -24.48
N GLY A 494 15.61 18.12 -24.63
CA GLY A 494 16.86 18.86 -24.33
C GLY A 494 17.36 19.75 -25.48
N ALA A 495 18.14 20.77 -25.16
CA ALA A 495 18.92 21.55 -26.13
C ALA A 495 20.35 21.03 -26.26
N SER A 496 21.05 20.93 -25.12
CA SER A 496 22.29 20.17 -24.96
C SER A 496 21.92 18.76 -24.51
N THR A 497 22.33 17.78 -25.29
CA THR A 497 22.02 16.35 -25.06
C THR A 497 23.32 15.59 -24.95
N GLY A 498 23.57 14.97 -23.80
CA GLY A 498 24.70 14.07 -23.64
C GLY A 498 24.66 12.93 -24.66
N ILE A 499 25.84 12.47 -25.11
CA ILE A 499 25.94 11.47 -26.19
C ILE A 499 25.40 10.08 -25.79
N HIS A 500 25.13 9.90 -24.49
CA HIS A 500 24.68 8.65 -23.89
C HIS A 500 23.19 8.63 -23.50
N GLU A 501 22.44 9.70 -23.80
CA GLU A 501 20.99 9.72 -23.58
C GLU A 501 20.29 8.65 -24.43
N ALA A 502 19.16 8.14 -23.93
CA ALA A 502 18.24 7.35 -24.75
C ALA A 502 17.74 8.19 -25.93
N LEU A 503 17.49 7.55 -27.08
CA LEU A 503 17.23 8.25 -28.33
C LEU A 503 15.90 9.02 -28.29
N GLU A 504 15.96 10.34 -28.44
CA GLU A 504 14.81 11.14 -28.80
C GLU A 504 14.53 11.01 -30.31
N LEU A 505 13.50 10.25 -30.68
CA LEU A 505 13.23 9.99 -32.10
C LEU A 505 12.57 11.20 -32.75
N ARG A 506 13.30 11.83 -33.69
CA ARG A 506 12.86 12.90 -34.58
C ARG A 506 12.66 12.38 -36.01
N ASP A 507 11.86 13.10 -36.80
CA ASP A 507 11.56 12.69 -38.17
C ASP A 507 12.70 12.95 -39.15
N GLU A 508 13.54 13.95 -38.87
CA GLU A 508 14.66 14.41 -39.70
C GLU A 508 14.27 14.91 -41.10
N ASP A 509 12.98 15.16 -41.32
CA ASP A 509 12.47 15.78 -42.54
C ASP A 509 12.73 17.29 -42.54
N LYS A 510 13.79 17.73 -43.19
CA LYS A 510 14.18 19.15 -43.27
C LYS A 510 13.09 20.05 -43.85
N ALA A 511 12.16 19.52 -44.65
CA ALA A 511 11.07 20.31 -45.23
C ALA A 511 9.98 20.66 -44.19
N ASN A 512 9.87 19.88 -43.10
CA ASN A 512 8.84 20.03 -42.09
C ASN A 512 9.46 20.29 -40.71
N TYR A 513 9.12 21.41 -40.08
CA TYR A 513 9.62 21.78 -38.74
C TYR A 513 11.15 21.73 -38.61
N HIS A 514 11.87 21.99 -39.70
CA HIS A 514 13.34 21.91 -39.78
C HIS A 514 13.91 20.55 -39.35
N GLY A 515 13.20 19.46 -39.62
CA GLY A 515 13.60 18.09 -39.25
C GLY A 515 13.22 17.69 -37.82
N LYS A 516 12.54 18.56 -37.06
CA LYS A 516 12.25 18.34 -35.64
C LYS A 516 10.85 17.81 -35.36
N SER A 517 10.03 17.46 -36.35
CA SER A 517 8.77 16.78 -36.04
C SER A 517 8.98 15.42 -35.38
N VAL A 518 7.94 14.92 -34.70
CA VAL A 518 7.97 13.66 -33.94
C VAL A 518 6.89 12.68 -34.42
N LEU A 519 6.47 12.80 -35.69
CA LEU A 519 5.38 12.02 -36.24
C LEU A 519 5.72 10.53 -36.27
N LYS A 520 6.99 10.15 -36.46
CA LYS A 520 7.46 8.76 -36.34
C LYS A 520 7.23 8.21 -34.93
N ALA A 521 7.59 8.96 -33.88
CA ALA A 521 7.38 8.54 -32.50
C ALA A 521 5.87 8.45 -32.15
N VAL A 522 5.08 9.42 -32.62
CA VAL A 522 3.61 9.41 -32.48
C VAL A 522 2.99 8.21 -33.19
N ASP A 523 3.46 7.89 -34.39
CA ASP A 523 3.02 6.71 -35.15
C ASP A 523 3.42 5.41 -34.47
N ASN A 524 4.63 5.33 -33.91
CA ASN A 524 5.09 4.18 -33.13
C ASN A 524 4.16 3.90 -31.94
N ILE A 525 3.71 4.94 -31.23
CA ILE A 525 2.72 4.77 -30.15
C ILE A 525 1.37 4.31 -30.72
N ASN A 526 0.83 5.04 -31.69
CA ASN A 526 -0.54 4.84 -32.15
C ASN A 526 -0.75 3.52 -32.91
N LYS A 527 0.25 3.08 -33.68
CA LYS A 527 0.14 1.94 -34.61
C LYS A 527 0.80 0.67 -34.07
N SER A 528 1.63 0.75 -33.03
CA SER A 528 2.39 -0.42 -32.56
C SER A 528 2.43 -0.54 -31.03
N LEU A 529 3.08 0.39 -30.32
CA LEU A 529 3.35 0.25 -28.88
C LEU A 529 2.06 0.31 -28.06
N GLY A 530 1.17 1.27 -28.34
CA GLY A 530 -0.12 1.43 -27.66
C GLY A 530 -1.03 0.20 -27.79
N PRO A 531 -1.27 -0.33 -29.00
CA PRO A 531 -2.02 -1.58 -29.19
C PRO A 531 -1.48 -2.77 -28.39
N GLU A 532 -0.15 -2.98 -28.35
CA GLU A 532 0.44 -4.09 -27.59
C GLU A 532 0.31 -3.90 -26.07
N VAL A 533 0.45 -2.66 -25.57
CA VAL A 533 0.22 -2.34 -24.16
C VAL A 533 -1.24 -2.61 -23.76
N ILE A 534 -2.21 -2.21 -24.59
CA ILE A 534 -3.64 -2.51 -24.35
C ILE A 534 -3.88 -4.01 -24.35
N LYS A 535 -3.37 -4.72 -25.36
CA LYS A 535 -3.54 -6.17 -25.54
C LYS A 535 -2.93 -6.98 -24.38
N SER A 536 -1.90 -6.46 -23.71
CA SER A 536 -1.28 -7.12 -22.57
C SER A 536 -2.24 -7.35 -21.40
N GLY A 537 -3.30 -6.54 -21.27
CA GLY A 537 -4.25 -6.62 -20.16
C GLY A 537 -3.65 -6.28 -18.79
N ILE A 538 -2.41 -5.77 -18.76
CA ILE A 538 -1.74 -5.42 -17.50
C ILE A 538 -2.45 -4.22 -16.87
N CYS A 539 -2.74 -4.31 -15.58
CA CYS A 539 -3.39 -3.24 -14.82
C CYS A 539 -2.49 -1.99 -14.77
N VAL A 540 -3.08 -0.80 -14.91
CA VAL A 540 -2.34 0.49 -14.83
C VAL A 540 -1.61 0.73 -13.50
N THR A 541 -1.94 -0.03 -12.44
CA THR A 541 -1.22 0.05 -11.16
C THR A 541 0.10 -0.72 -11.12
N GLU A 542 0.37 -1.53 -12.15
CA GLU A 542 1.57 -2.37 -12.30
C GLU A 542 2.60 -1.66 -13.21
N GLN A 543 3.02 -0.46 -12.81
CA GLN A 543 3.93 0.41 -13.58
C GLN A 543 5.15 -0.35 -14.14
N ALA A 544 5.84 -1.11 -13.28
CA ALA A 544 7.04 -1.86 -13.66
C ALA A 544 6.77 -2.87 -14.78
N LYS A 545 5.66 -3.61 -14.72
CA LYS A 545 5.33 -4.61 -15.76
C LYS A 545 5.03 -3.96 -17.11
N ILE A 546 4.36 -2.79 -17.11
CA ILE A 546 4.06 -2.07 -18.34
C ILE A 546 5.33 -1.46 -18.94
N ASP A 547 6.18 -0.83 -18.11
CA ASP A 547 7.45 -0.29 -18.57
C ASP A 547 8.39 -1.39 -19.11
N GLU A 548 8.52 -2.51 -18.39
CA GLU A 548 9.29 -3.68 -18.83
C GLU A 548 8.79 -4.27 -20.15
N LEU A 549 7.46 -4.34 -20.34
CA LEU A 549 6.86 -4.76 -21.60
C LEU A 549 7.30 -3.82 -22.74
N MET A 550 7.18 -2.50 -22.56
CA MET A 550 7.56 -1.52 -23.58
C MET A 550 9.05 -1.58 -23.91
N ILE A 551 9.91 -1.69 -22.90
CA ILE A 551 11.36 -1.83 -23.06
C ILE A 551 11.68 -3.11 -23.85
N LYS A 552 11.03 -4.23 -23.52
CA LYS A 552 11.21 -5.50 -24.22
C LYS A 552 10.71 -5.45 -25.68
N LEU A 553 9.60 -4.77 -25.93
CA LEU A 553 9.05 -4.58 -27.27
C LEU A 553 9.97 -3.70 -28.13
N ASP A 554 10.60 -2.69 -27.53
CA ASP A 554 11.62 -1.88 -28.19
C ASP A 554 12.85 -2.74 -28.52
N GLY A 555 13.37 -3.46 -27.52
CA GLY A 555 14.44 -4.44 -27.70
C GLY A 555 15.83 -3.84 -27.96
N THR A 556 16.00 -2.52 -27.84
CA THR A 556 17.29 -1.85 -27.99
C THR A 556 17.75 -1.22 -26.68
N GLU A 557 19.07 -1.06 -26.51
CA GLU A 557 19.64 -0.49 -25.28
C GLU A 557 19.25 0.99 -25.07
N ASN A 558 19.21 1.76 -26.15
CA ASN A 558 18.95 3.20 -26.12
C ASN A 558 17.53 3.58 -26.59
N LYS A 559 16.59 2.62 -26.62
CA LYS A 559 15.19 2.83 -27.02
C LYS A 559 15.05 3.39 -28.45
N SER A 560 15.96 3.00 -29.34
CA SER A 560 16.08 3.54 -30.71
C SER A 560 15.06 3.02 -31.70
N LYS A 561 14.37 1.90 -31.40
CA LYS A 561 13.31 1.38 -32.28
C LYS A 561 12.06 2.24 -32.22
N TYR A 562 11.58 2.57 -31.02
CA TYR A 562 10.36 3.38 -30.86
C TYR A 562 10.65 4.85 -30.55
N GLY A 563 11.81 5.15 -29.97
CA GLY A 563 12.15 6.43 -29.37
C GLY A 563 11.84 6.43 -27.87
N ALA A 564 12.77 6.93 -27.06
CA ALA A 564 12.57 7.16 -25.63
C ALA A 564 11.39 8.09 -25.36
N ASN A 565 11.19 9.07 -26.25
CA ASN A 565 10.02 9.97 -26.23
C ASN A 565 8.69 9.25 -26.49
N ALA A 566 8.68 8.13 -27.23
CA ALA A 566 7.47 7.32 -27.40
C ALA A 566 7.13 6.54 -26.12
N ILE A 567 8.11 5.82 -25.57
CA ILE A 567 7.94 4.97 -24.38
C ILE A 567 7.60 5.82 -23.16
N LEU A 568 8.32 6.92 -22.96
CA LEU A 568 8.11 7.79 -21.80
C LEU A 568 6.70 8.39 -21.80
N GLY A 569 6.18 8.82 -22.95
CA GLY A 569 4.82 9.39 -23.02
C GLY A 569 3.76 8.43 -22.50
N ILE A 570 3.84 7.14 -22.87
CA ILE A 570 2.94 6.10 -22.33
C ILE A 570 3.23 5.89 -20.83
N SER A 571 4.50 5.74 -20.46
CA SER A 571 4.94 5.46 -19.09
C SER A 571 4.40 6.47 -18.08
N LEU A 572 4.49 7.76 -18.41
CA LEU A 572 3.97 8.87 -17.59
C LEU A 572 2.43 8.83 -17.48
N ALA A 573 1.74 8.60 -18.60
CA ALA A 573 0.27 8.52 -18.62
C ALA A 573 -0.25 7.30 -17.83
N VAL A 574 0.44 6.17 -17.90
CA VAL A 574 0.17 4.97 -17.10
C VAL A 574 0.31 5.27 -15.61
N CYS A 575 1.37 5.95 -15.20
CA CYS A 575 1.60 6.28 -13.79
C CYS A 575 0.48 7.19 -13.23
N LYS A 576 0.03 8.18 -14.01
CA LYS A 576 -1.14 9.01 -13.68
C LYS A 576 -2.42 8.17 -13.54
N ALA A 577 -2.66 7.24 -14.46
CA ALA A 577 -3.81 6.33 -14.40
C ALA A 577 -3.74 5.36 -13.21
N GLY A 578 -2.53 4.87 -12.89
CA GLY A 578 -2.26 4.00 -11.74
C GLY A 578 -2.56 4.68 -10.41
N ALA A 579 -2.21 5.96 -10.26
CA ALA A 579 -2.55 6.76 -9.09
C ALA A 579 -4.08 6.88 -8.90
N ALA A 580 -4.79 7.22 -9.99
CA ALA A 580 -6.25 7.32 -9.95
C ALA A 580 -6.93 5.97 -9.68
N ALA A 581 -6.43 4.88 -10.26
CA ALA A 581 -6.91 3.52 -10.01
C ALA A 581 -6.78 3.10 -8.53
N ARG A 582 -5.77 3.64 -7.82
CA ARG A 582 -5.59 3.46 -6.37
C ARG A 582 -6.35 4.47 -5.52
N GLY A 583 -7.01 5.46 -6.12
CA GLY A 583 -7.71 6.52 -5.41
C GLY A 583 -6.78 7.41 -4.57
N ILE A 584 -5.53 7.59 -4.99
CA ILE A 584 -4.52 8.40 -4.30
C ILE A 584 -3.90 9.44 -5.25
N PRO A 585 -3.31 10.53 -4.72
CA PRO A 585 -2.53 11.49 -5.50
C PRO A 585 -1.30 10.85 -6.17
N LEU A 586 -0.85 11.44 -7.27
CA LEU A 586 0.27 10.93 -8.06
C LEU A 586 1.57 10.87 -7.24
N TYR A 587 1.92 11.90 -6.45
CA TYR A 587 3.11 11.84 -5.60
C TYR A 587 3.08 10.68 -4.58
N LYS A 588 1.91 10.31 -4.04
CA LYS A 588 1.79 9.14 -3.14
C LYS A 588 1.96 7.83 -3.91
N HIS A 589 1.37 7.74 -5.11
CA HIS A 589 1.56 6.58 -5.96
C HIS A 589 3.04 6.37 -6.34
N ILE A 590 3.74 7.44 -6.70
CA ILE A 590 5.18 7.40 -6.97
C ILE A 590 5.96 7.01 -5.70
N ALA A 591 5.57 7.50 -4.53
CA ALA A 591 6.19 7.11 -3.27
C ALA A 591 6.06 5.60 -3.01
N ASP A 592 4.86 5.02 -3.22
CA ASP A 592 4.66 3.57 -3.14
C ASP A 592 5.55 2.80 -4.11
N LEU A 593 5.62 3.24 -5.37
CA LEU A 593 6.46 2.62 -6.41
C LEU A 593 7.95 2.66 -6.05
N ALA A 594 8.38 3.71 -5.36
CA ALA A 594 9.76 3.88 -4.91
C ALA A 594 10.06 3.24 -3.55
N GLY A 595 9.05 2.72 -2.85
CA GLY A 595 9.19 2.24 -1.47
C GLY A 595 9.46 3.35 -0.45
N ASN A 596 9.03 4.58 -0.74
CA ASN A 596 9.18 5.74 0.13
C ASN A 596 7.94 5.93 1.01
N THR A 597 8.13 5.97 2.33
CA THR A 597 7.03 6.17 3.31
C THR A 597 6.99 7.59 3.89
N ASN A 598 8.03 8.39 3.68
CA ASN A 598 8.16 9.74 4.24
C ASN A 598 8.19 10.77 3.12
N ILE A 599 7.11 11.54 3.00
CA ILE A 599 6.99 12.60 1.99
C ILE A 599 7.70 13.88 2.47
N VAL A 600 8.57 14.43 1.62
CA VAL A 600 9.27 15.70 1.83
C VAL A 600 9.24 16.56 0.56
N LEU A 601 8.83 17.81 0.70
CA LEU A 601 8.85 18.84 -0.35
C LEU A 601 10.29 19.31 -0.62
N PRO A 602 10.67 19.53 -1.89
CA PRO A 602 12.03 19.87 -2.27
C PRO A 602 12.37 21.34 -2.05
N CYS A 603 13.65 21.67 -1.84
CA CYS A 603 14.16 23.02 -2.08
C CYS A 603 14.22 23.28 -3.59
N PRO A 604 13.55 24.33 -4.12
CA PRO A 604 13.66 24.67 -5.54
C PRO A 604 15.03 25.31 -5.85
N ALA A 605 15.63 24.91 -6.96
CA ALA A 605 16.80 25.53 -7.57
C ALA A 605 16.34 26.34 -8.80
N PHE A 606 16.20 27.65 -8.62
CA PHE A 606 15.69 28.52 -9.67
C PHE A 606 16.83 29.01 -10.55
N ASN A 607 16.83 28.64 -11.84
CA ASN A 607 17.77 29.22 -12.79
C ASN A 607 17.43 30.71 -13.04
N VAL A 608 18.34 31.63 -12.70
CA VAL A 608 18.09 33.07 -12.76
C VAL A 608 18.99 33.84 -13.73
N ILE A 609 20.14 33.26 -14.11
CA ILE A 609 21.01 33.78 -15.18
C ILE A 609 21.40 32.62 -16.10
N ASN A 610 21.22 32.83 -17.40
CA ASN A 610 21.52 31.84 -18.44
C ASN A 610 22.78 32.24 -19.21
N GLY A 611 23.62 31.24 -19.50
CA GLY A 611 24.75 31.32 -20.42
C GLY A 611 24.78 30.07 -21.31
N GLY A 612 25.98 29.63 -21.68
CA GLY A 612 26.20 28.41 -22.48
C GLY A 612 25.37 28.39 -23.77
N SER A 613 24.86 27.22 -24.11
CA SER A 613 24.00 26.96 -25.27
C SER A 613 22.55 27.44 -25.08
N HIS A 614 22.18 27.88 -23.86
CA HIS A 614 20.83 28.35 -23.51
C HIS A 614 20.64 29.87 -23.68
N ALA A 615 21.70 30.61 -24.05
CA ALA A 615 21.65 32.06 -24.22
C ALA A 615 22.62 32.58 -25.29
N GLY A 616 22.20 33.64 -26.00
CA GLY A 616 23.00 34.32 -27.04
C GLY A 616 24.07 35.30 -26.51
N ASN A 617 24.32 35.34 -25.20
CA ASN A 617 25.41 36.12 -24.61
C ASN A 617 26.76 35.41 -24.76
N LYS A 618 27.85 35.96 -24.21
CA LYS A 618 29.18 35.32 -24.26
C LYS A 618 29.47 34.37 -23.09
N LEU A 619 28.70 34.45 -22.01
CA LEU A 619 28.86 33.65 -20.81
C LEU A 619 28.92 32.15 -21.12
N ALA A 620 30.01 31.46 -20.74
CA ALA A 620 30.21 30.06 -21.10
C ALA A 620 29.41 29.08 -20.24
N MET A 621 29.33 29.29 -18.92
CA MET A 621 28.60 28.41 -18.02
C MET A 621 27.09 28.55 -18.23
N GLN A 622 26.36 27.44 -18.19
CA GLN A 622 24.99 27.35 -18.71
C GLN A 622 23.94 27.98 -17.80
N GLU A 623 23.98 27.70 -16.49
CA GLU A 623 22.93 28.11 -15.55
C GLU A 623 23.54 28.57 -14.22
N PHE A 624 22.98 29.65 -13.69
CA PHE A 624 23.27 30.11 -12.33
C PHE A 624 21.96 30.14 -11.56
N MET A 625 21.89 29.31 -10.53
CA MET A 625 20.69 29.02 -9.78
C MET A 625 20.72 29.61 -8.37
N ILE A 626 19.56 30.01 -7.86
CA ILE A 626 19.37 30.33 -6.44
C ILE A 626 18.56 29.23 -5.74
N LEU A 627 18.99 28.85 -4.55
CA LEU A 627 18.36 27.83 -3.71
C LEU A 627 17.97 28.45 -2.36
N PRO A 628 16.67 28.65 -2.06
CA PRO A 628 16.19 29.20 -0.79
C PRO A 628 16.26 28.18 0.36
N THR A 629 17.44 27.64 0.66
CA THR A 629 17.63 26.59 1.69
C THR A 629 17.29 27.05 3.11
N GLY A 630 17.25 28.37 3.35
CA GLY A 630 16.83 28.98 4.60
C GLY A 630 15.33 29.25 4.74
N ALA A 631 14.51 28.86 3.76
CA ALA A 631 13.04 28.89 3.87
C ALA A 631 12.52 27.81 4.83
N SER A 632 11.37 28.07 5.45
CA SER A 632 10.69 27.16 6.38
C SER A 632 9.62 26.29 5.71
N SER A 633 9.21 26.64 4.49
CA SER A 633 8.20 25.94 3.69
C SER A 633 8.48 26.12 2.20
N PHE A 634 7.83 25.32 1.35
CA PHE A 634 7.96 25.47 -0.09
C PHE A 634 7.34 26.78 -0.57
N SER A 635 6.19 27.17 0.00
CA SER A 635 5.57 28.48 -0.21
C SER A 635 6.51 29.64 0.12
N GLU A 636 7.25 29.56 1.22
CA GLU A 636 8.23 30.59 1.56
C GLU A 636 9.42 30.58 0.58
N ALA A 637 9.87 29.40 0.15
CA ALA A 637 10.93 29.28 -0.86
C ALA A 637 10.52 29.91 -2.19
N MET A 638 9.28 29.70 -2.65
CA MET A 638 8.73 30.35 -3.85
C MET A 638 8.69 31.88 -3.72
N LYS A 639 8.26 32.39 -2.56
CA LYS A 639 8.30 33.83 -2.27
C LYS A 639 9.73 34.38 -2.35
N MET A 640 10.67 33.75 -1.65
CA MET A 640 12.08 34.16 -1.66
C MET A 640 12.66 34.16 -3.08
N GLY A 641 12.47 33.07 -3.83
CA GLY A 641 13.00 32.94 -5.19
C GLY A 641 12.41 33.98 -6.16
N SER A 642 11.09 34.21 -6.11
CA SER A 642 10.43 35.19 -6.98
C SER A 642 10.80 36.64 -6.66
N GLU A 643 10.93 36.99 -5.38
CA GLU A 643 11.41 38.31 -4.96
C GLU A 643 12.85 38.54 -5.41
N VAL A 644 13.77 37.59 -5.18
CA VAL A 644 15.16 37.72 -5.67
C VAL A 644 15.22 37.81 -7.19
N TYR A 645 14.42 37.04 -7.92
CA TYR A 645 14.36 37.12 -9.38
C TYR A 645 13.95 38.52 -9.87
N HIS A 646 12.94 39.14 -9.26
CA HIS A 646 12.54 40.51 -9.60
C HIS A 646 13.57 41.57 -9.17
N HIS A 647 14.23 41.39 -8.03
CA HIS A 647 15.36 42.23 -7.65
C HIS A 647 16.53 42.11 -8.63
N LEU A 648 16.85 40.90 -9.08
CA LEU A 648 17.87 40.65 -10.09
C LEU A 648 17.52 41.31 -11.42
N LYS A 649 16.26 41.26 -11.85
CA LYS A 649 15.77 42.01 -13.02
C LYS A 649 16.10 43.50 -12.92
N ASN A 650 15.85 44.10 -11.75
CA ASN A 650 16.13 45.51 -11.51
C ASN A 650 17.63 45.83 -11.47
N VAL A 651 18.45 44.94 -10.89
CA VAL A 651 19.91 45.05 -10.89
C VAL A 651 20.45 45.03 -12.32
N ILE A 652 20.03 44.03 -13.12
CA ILE A 652 20.43 43.89 -14.52
C ILE A 652 19.96 45.08 -15.34
N LYS A 653 18.70 45.50 -15.19
CA LYS A 653 18.15 46.68 -15.89
C LYS A 653 18.96 47.93 -15.61
N ALA A 654 19.34 48.16 -14.36
CA ALA A 654 20.12 49.34 -13.98
C ALA A 654 21.54 49.32 -14.54
N LYS A 655 22.16 48.14 -14.65
CA LYS A 655 23.56 48.01 -15.09
C LYS A 655 23.72 47.88 -16.61
N PHE A 656 22.84 47.13 -17.26
CA PHE A 656 22.96 46.73 -18.67
C PHE A 656 21.80 47.20 -19.55
N GLY A 657 20.81 47.89 -18.98
CA GLY A 657 19.63 48.38 -19.71
C GLY A 657 18.46 47.38 -19.75
N LEU A 658 17.32 47.85 -20.27
CA LEU A 658 16.08 47.09 -20.30
C LEU A 658 16.20 45.80 -21.12
N ASP A 659 16.87 45.86 -22.26
CA ASP A 659 16.95 44.73 -23.21
C ASP A 659 17.70 43.53 -22.60
N ALA A 660 18.65 43.77 -21.69
CA ALA A 660 19.36 42.73 -20.95
C ALA A 660 18.46 41.96 -19.96
N THR A 661 17.22 42.40 -19.76
CA THR A 661 16.23 41.69 -18.93
C THR A 661 15.29 40.76 -19.72
N ALA A 662 15.56 40.56 -21.01
CA ALA A 662 14.99 39.43 -21.74
C ALA A 662 15.48 38.11 -21.12
N VAL A 663 14.70 37.05 -21.35
CA VAL A 663 14.92 35.75 -20.72
C VAL A 663 15.32 34.69 -21.75
N GLY A 664 16.15 33.74 -21.35
CA GLY A 664 16.48 32.56 -22.15
C GLY A 664 15.40 31.46 -22.03
N ASP A 665 15.74 30.27 -22.51
CA ASP A 665 14.80 29.13 -22.61
C ASP A 665 14.16 28.78 -21.25
N GLU A 666 14.90 28.91 -20.17
CA GLU A 666 14.47 28.53 -18.81
C GLU A 666 13.91 29.68 -17.96
N GLY A 667 13.77 30.86 -18.55
CA GLY A 667 13.22 32.05 -17.88
C GLY A 667 14.24 32.87 -17.09
N GLY A 668 15.49 32.40 -16.94
CA GLY A 668 16.59 33.21 -16.40
C GLY A 668 17.00 34.33 -17.36
N PHE A 669 17.61 35.39 -16.83
CA PHE A 669 18.07 36.52 -17.64
C PHE A 669 19.33 36.17 -18.43
N ALA A 670 19.51 36.77 -19.61
CA ALA A 670 20.68 36.59 -20.44
C ALA A 670 21.46 37.91 -20.64
N PRO A 671 21.99 38.55 -19.58
CA PRO A 671 22.75 39.78 -19.71
C PRO A 671 24.03 39.53 -20.53
N ASN A 672 24.54 40.58 -21.17
CA ASN A 672 25.76 40.53 -21.96
C ASN A 672 27.02 40.57 -21.07
N ILE A 673 27.19 39.54 -20.25
CA ILE A 673 28.36 39.31 -19.40
C ILE A 673 29.24 38.21 -20.00
N LEU A 674 30.55 38.36 -19.83
CA LEU A 674 31.55 37.37 -20.25
C LEU A 674 32.11 36.59 -19.05
N ASP A 675 32.36 37.28 -17.94
CA ASP A 675 32.94 36.69 -16.74
C ASP A 675 31.87 36.02 -15.85
N ASN A 676 32.05 34.73 -15.57
CA ASN A 676 31.18 33.97 -14.67
C ASN A 676 31.13 34.58 -13.25
N LYS A 677 32.23 35.20 -12.81
CA LYS A 677 32.27 35.90 -11.51
C LYS A 677 31.34 37.11 -11.47
N GLU A 678 31.18 37.81 -12.59
CA GLU A 678 30.23 38.92 -12.70
C GLU A 678 28.78 38.44 -12.56
N GLY A 679 28.45 37.29 -13.17
CA GLY A 679 27.14 36.64 -13.02
C GLY A 679 26.83 36.31 -11.56
N LEU A 680 27.78 35.67 -10.86
CA LEU A 680 27.66 35.37 -9.43
C LEU A 680 27.50 36.63 -8.56
N GLN A 681 28.24 37.70 -8.87
CA GLN A 681 28.12 38.96 -8.14
C GLN A 681 26.74 39.60 -8.32
N LEU A 682 26.16 39.58 -9.53
CA LEU A 682 24.81 40.09 -9.78
C LEU A 682 23.76 39.35 -8.93
N ILE A 683 23.91 38.03 -8.76
CA ILE A 683 23.02 37.23 -7.92
C ILE A 683 23.18 37.61 -6.45
N VAL A 684 24.41 37.73 -5.94
CA VAL A 684 24.65 38.16 -4.55
C VAL A 684 24.07 39.55 -4.28
N ASP A 685 24.26 40.50 -5.20
CA ASP A 685 23.70 41.85 -5.09
C ASP A 685 22.16 41.82 -5.05
N ALA A 686 21.54 40.95 -5.86
CA ALA A 686 20.09 40.78 -5.88
C ALA A 686 19.56 40.14 -4.59
N VAL A 687 20.22 39.10 -4.08
CA VAL A 687 19.89 38.44 -2.79
C VAL A 687 20.01 39.43 -1.64
N ALA A 688 21.06 40.26 -1.63
CA ALA A 688 21.25 41.29 -0.62
C ALA A 688 20.14 42.36 -0.68
N LYS A 689 19.80 42.84 -1.88
CA LYS A 689 18.71 43.84 -2.07
C LYS A 689 17.33 43.30 -1.69
N ALA A 690 17.11 42.00 -1.84
CA ALA A 690 15.88 41.34 -1.42
C ALA A 690 15.83 41.03 0.09
N GLY A 691 16.93 41.20 0.82
CA GLY A 691 16.98 40.95 2.26
C GLY A 691 17.10 39.47 2.66
N TYR A 692 17.59 38.61 1.75
CA TYR A 692 17.68 37.14 1.96
C TYR A 692 19.11 36.60 2.08
N THR A 693 20.10 37.46 2.31
CA THR A 693 21.49 37.04 2.58
C THR A 693 21.54 36.00 3.70
N GLY A 694 22.24 34.88 3.45
CA GLY A 694 22.35 33.77 4.39
C GLY A 694 21.14 32.81 4.43
N LYS A 695 20.08 33.09 3.67
CA LYS A 695 18.93 32.19 3.46
C LYS A 695 18.86 31.63 2.03
N ILE A 696 19.55 32.25 1.09
CA ILE A 696 19.69 31.80 -0.28
C ILE A 696 21.15 31.42 -0.55
N GLU A 697 21.33 30.23 -1.08
CA GLU A 697 22.60 29.69 -1.57
C GLU A 697 22.56 29.61 -3.11
N ILE A 698 23.71 29.32 -3.74
CA ILE A 698 23.86 29.30 -5.19
C ILE A 698 24.17 27.89 -5.69
N GLY A 699 23.52 27.51 -6.79
CA GLY A 699 23.86 26.35 -7.60
C GLY A 699 24.35 26.80 -8.98
N MET A 700 25.15 25.97 -9.63
CA MET A 700 25.60 26.22 -11.00
C MET A 700 25.44 24.96 -11.83
N ASP A 701 24.98 25.11 -13.07
CA ASP A 701 25.18 24.10 -14.12
C ASP A 701 26.16 24.68 -15.13
N VAL A 702 27.31 24.01 -15.24
CA VAL A 702 28.39 24.47 -16.10
C VAL A 702 28.21 23.92 -17.52
N ALA A 703 27.66 22.71 -17.68
CA ALA A 703 27.58 21.97 -18.94
C ALA A 703 28.92 21.94 -19.71
N ALA A 704 30.00 21.57 -19.01
CA ALA A 704 31.36 21.75 -19.52
C ALA A 704 31.68 20.95 -20.80
N SER A 705 30.93 19.88 -21.09
CA SER A 705 31.01 19.13 -22.35
C SER A 705 30.84 20.03 -23.58
N GLU A 706 30.00 21.08 -23.51
CA GLU A 706 29.69 21.98 -24.63
C GLU A 706 30.90 22.83 -25.07
N PHE A 707 31.87 23.01 -24.18
CA PHE A 707 33.09 23.79 -24.44
C PHE A 707 34.38 23.02 -24.17
N PHE A 708 34.29 21.70 -24.08
CA PHE A 708 35.44 20.82 -24.04
C PHE A 708 35.97 20.55 -25.47
N LYS A 709 37.21 20.96 -25.74
CA LYS A 709 37.87 20.82 -27.03
C LYS A 709 39.34 20.50 -26.84
N ASP A 710 39.81 19.49 -27.56
CA ASP A 710 41.23 19.07 -27.56
C ASP A 710 41.81 18.82 -26.15
N GLY A 711 41.01 18.27 -25.22
CA GLY A 711 41.45 18.02 -23.84
C GLY A 711 41.49 19.25 -22.93
N LEU A 712 40.96 20.38 -23.38
CA LEU A 712 40.94 21.67 -22.68
C LEU A 712 39.52 22.26 -22.69
N TYR A 713 39.30 23.29 -21.88
CA TYR A 713 38.01 23.95 -21.69
C TYR A 713 38.05 25.41 -22.16
N ASP A 714 37.20 25.75 -23.13
CA ASP A 714 37.13 27.07 -23.76
C ASP A 714 36.01 27.94 -23.15
N LEU A 715 36.35 28.79 -22.17
CA LEU A 715 35.37 29.68 -21.53
C LEU A 715 34.89 30.86 -22.42
N ASP A 716 35.32 30.92 -23.69
CA ASP A 716 34.84 31.87 -24.70
C ASP A 716 34.38 31.13 -25.98
N PHE A 717 33.90 29.88 -25.85
CA PHE A 717 33.61 29.00 -27.00
C PHE A 717 32.60 29.53 -28.02
N LYS A 718 31.76 30.49 -27.62
CA LYS A 718 30.80 31.17 -28.50
C LYS A 718 31.46 32.24 -29.37
N ASN A 719 32.69 32.64 -29.06
CA ASN A 719 33.51 33.49 -29.91
C ASN A 719 34.20 32.62 -30.98
N PRO A 720 33.88 32.81 -32.29
CA PRO A 720 34.52 32.05 -33.36
C PRO A 720 36.02 32.33 -33.48
N LYS A 721 36.54 33.34 -32.76
CA LYS A 721 37.95 33.72 -32.68
C LYS A 721 38.51 33.50 -31.26
N SER A 722 37.97 32.54 -30.50
CA SER A 722 38.51 32.19 -29.17
C SER A 722 40.00 31.87 -29.26
N ASP A 723 40.78 32.43 -28.32
CA ASP A 723 42.22 32.21 -28.25
C ASP A 723 42.52 30.93 -27.48
N LYS A 724 43.05 29.92 -28.17
CA LYS A 724 43.41 28.62 -27.59
C LYS A 724 44.43 28.73 -26.46
N ALA A 725 45.23 29.81 -26.39
CA ALA A 725 46.15 30.05 -25.27
C ALA A 725 45.41 30.36 -23.94
N THR A 726 44.14 30.76 -24.00
CA THR A 726 43.29 31.06 -22.83
C THR A 726 42.49 29.85 -22.35
N TRP A 727 42.49 28.74 -23.09
CA TRP A 727 41.75 27.53 -22.74
C TRP A 727 42.36 26.87 -21.50
N LEU A 728 41.49 26.39 -20.62
CA LEU A 728 41.89 25.88 -19.32
C LEU A 728 42.11 24.38 -19.37
N LYS A 729 43.16 23.92 -18.68
CA LYS A 729 43.31 22.51 -18.31
C LYS A 729 42.28 22.14 -17.24
N PRO A 730 41.87 20.87 -17.11
CA PRO A 730 40.92 20.43 -16.07
C PRO A 730 41.28 20.93 -14.67
N ASP A 731 42.55 20.83 -14.27
CA ASP A 731 43.04 21.32 -12.98
C ASP A 731 42.81 22.82 -12.77
N LYS A 732 43.00 23.64 -13.80
CA LYS A 732 42.81 25.09 -13.72
C LYS A 732 41.35 25.48 -13.68
N LEU A 733 40.49 24.73 -14.36
CA LEU A 733 39.05 24.91 -14.26
C LEU A 733 38.55 24.49 -12.86
N GLY A 734 39.07 23.40 -12.29
CA GLY A 734 38.82 23.00 -10.91
C GLY A 734 39.23 24.05 -9.87
N GLU A 735 40.43 24.65 -10.01
CA GLU A 735 40.89 25.77 -9.18
C GLU A 735 39.95 26.99 -9.28
N LEU A 736 39.43 27.28 -10.48
CA LEU A 736 38.46 28.36 -10.70
C LEU A 736 37.17 28.09 -9.91
N TYR A 737 36.62 26.88 -9.96
CA TYR A 737 35.43 26.52 -9.17
C TYR A 737 35.67 26.64 -7.67
N GLN A 738 36.84 26.22 -7.18
CA GLN A 738 37.20 26.37 -5.77
C GLN A 738 37.25 27.86 -5.36
N SER A 739 37.75 28.73 -6.25
CA SER A 739 37.73 30.17 -6.01
C SER A 739 36.30 30.72 -5.92
N PHE A 740 35.39 30.23 -6.77
CA PHE A 740 33.98 30.63 -6.69
C PHE A 740 33.32 30.15 -5.40
N CYS A 741 33.57 28.90 -4.99
CA CYS A 741 33.00 28.36 -3.74
C CYS A 741 33.52 29.09 -2.48
N LYS A 742 34.71 29.70 -2.57
CA LYS A 742 35.28 30.53 -1.50
C LYS A 742 34.65 31.93 -1.46
N ASP A 743 34.43 32.52 -2.64
CA ASP A 743 33.98 33.90 -2.78
C ASP A 743 32.44 34.04 -2.70
N PHE A 744 31.70 32.98 -3.02
CA PHE A 744 30.24 32.97 -3.15
C PHE A 744 29.63 31.77 -2.40
N PRO A 745 28.36 31.85 -1.94
CA PRO A 745 27.69 30.78 -1.21
C PRO A 745 27.24 29.64 -2.13
N ILE A 746 28.17 29.07 -2.91
CA ILE A 746 27.91 27.98 -3.84
C ILE A 746 27.87 26.66 -3.07
N VAL A 747 26.76 25.93 -3.24
CA VAL A 747 26.52 24.64 -2.57
C VAL A 747 26.31 23.48 -3.53
N SER A 748 26.17 23.76 -4.83
CA SER A 748 25.99 22.74 -5.86
C SER A 748 26.65 23.17 -7.17
N ILE A 749 27.43 22.28 -7.78
CA ILE A 749 27.95 22.44 -9.15
C ILE A 749 27.59 21.18 -9.95
N GLU A 750 26.90 21.38 -11.07
CA GLU A 750 26.53 20.37 -12.05
C GLU A 750 27.45 20.45 -13.27
N ASP A 751 27.80 19.27 -13.80
CA ASP A 751 28.65 19.09 -14.98
C ASP A 751 29.89 20.00 -15.06
N PRO A 752 30.74 20.04 -14.01
CA PRO A 752 31.96 20.86 -13.99
C PRO A 752 33.00 20.47 -15.05
N PHE A 753 32.92 19.26 -15.61
CA PHE A 753 33.85 18.74 -16.61
C PHE A 753 33.09 17.96 -17.68
N ASP A 754 33.78 17.63 -18.78
CA ASP A 754 33.23 16.82 -19.85
C ASP A 754 32.68 15.48 -19.34
N GLN A 755 31.63 14.98 -19.99
CA GLN A 755 30.92 13.76 -19.65
C GLN A 755 31.81 12.50 -19.56
N ASP A 756 33.01 12.50 -20.17
CA ASP A 756 33.98 11.40 -20.10
C ASP A 756 35.32 11.76 -19.41
N ASP A 757 35.49 12.99 -18.88
CA ASP A 757 36.68 13.40 -18.11
C ASP A 757 36.63 12.92 -16.64
N TRP A 758 36.47 11.61 -16.47
CA TRP A 758 36.26 10.93 -15.17
C TRP A 758 37.31 11.28 -14.10
N ASP A 759 38.55 11.54 -14.51
CA ASP A 759 39.65 11.86 -13.59
C ASP A 759 39.47 13.26 -13.00
N ALA A 760 39.07 14.25 -13.81
CA ALA A 760 38.77 15.59 -13.34
C ALA A 760 37.58 15.61 -12.38
N TRP A 761 36.50 14.89 -12.73
CA TRP A 761 35.33 14.69 -11.86
C TRP A 761 35.71 14.10 -10.50
N THR A 762 36.46 13.00 -10.50
CA THR A 762 36.90 12.31 -9.28
C THR A 762 37.76 13.22 -8.41
N LYS A 763 38.70 13.94 -9.03
CA LYS A 763 39.60 14.88 -8.32
C LYS A 763 38.83 16.03 -7.68
N MET A 764 37.86 16.63 -8.39
CA MET A 764 37.06 17.73 -7.85
C MET A 764 36.14 17.26 -6.73
N THR A 765 35.44 16.14 -6.91
CA THR A 765 34.53 15.60 -5.89
C THR A 765 35.27 15.24 -4.61
N ALA A 766 36.50 14.72 -4.70
CA ALA A 766 37.33 14.45 -3.53
C ALA A 766 37.83 15.74 -2.83
N GLY A 767 37.93 16.85 -3.56
CA GLY A 767 38.47 18.12 -3.07
C GLY A 767 37.43 19.09 -2.49
N THR A 768 36.14 18.72 -2.44
CA THR A 768 35.08 19.62 -1.98
C THR A 768 34.02 18.91 -1.14
N SER A 769 33.37 19.66 -0.25
CA SER A 769 32.24 19.18 0.55
C SER A 769 30.88 19.52 -0.04
N ILE A 770 30.83 20.34 -1.11
CA ILE A 770 29.58 20.75 -1.74
C ILE A 770 28.95 19.60 -2.55
N GLN A 771 27.74 19.84 -3.05
CA GLN A 771 27.11 18.91 -3.98
C GLN A 771 27.78 19.00 -5.37
N ILE A 772 28.16 17.85 -5.92
CA ILE A 772 28.61 17.70 -7.31
C ILE A 772 27.59 16.83 -8.02
N VAL A 773 26.92 17.41 -9.01
CA VAL A 773 25.79 16.77 -9.71
C VAL A 773 26.27 16.25 -11.05
N GLY A 774 26.03 14.97 -11.33
CA GLY A 774 26.24 14.40 -12.66
C GLY A 774 24.96 14.46 -13.49
N ASP A 775 24.98 15.16 -14.61
CA ASP A 775 23.92 15.18 -15.63
C ASP A 775 24.39 14.44 -16.89
N ASP A 776 25.14 15.05 -17.81
CA ASP A 776 25.70 14.39 -19.00
C ASP A 776 26.63 13.23 -18.62
N LEU A 777 27.29 13.33 -17.46
CA LEU A 777 28.10 12.24 -16.89
C LEU A 777 27.28 10.97 -16.66
N THR A 778 26.04 11.11 -16.18
CA THR A 778 25.24 9.98 -15.68
C THR A 778 24.02 9.66 -16.53
N VAL A 779 23.48 10.63 -17.26
CA VAL A 779 22.32 10.58 -18.18
C VAL A 779 21.15 9.77 -17.64
N THR A 780 20.89 9.86 -16.33
CA THR A 780 19.87 9.05 -15.63
C THR A 780 20.01 7.52 -15.91
N ASN A 781 21.20 7.06 -16.29
CA ASN A 781 21.47 5.71 -16.73
C ASN A 781 22.16 4.90 -15.64
N PRO A 782 21.54 3.80 -15.14
CA PRO A 782 22.10 3.00 -14.05
C PRO A 782 23.54 2.50 -14.30
N LYS A 783 23.94 2.24 -15.55
CA LYS A 783 25.31 1.79 -15.87
C LYS A 783 26.33 2.91 -15.64
N ARG A 784 26.04 4.13 -16.12
CA ARG A 784 26.94 5.28 -15.90
C ARG A 784 26.91 5.74 -14.45
N ILE A 785 25.75 5.70 -13.79
CA ILE A 785 25.63 5.95 -12.35
C ILE A 785 26.52 4.98 -11.57
N GLN A 786 26.49 3.67 -11.89
CA GLN A 786 27.34 2.70 -11.21
C GLN A 786 28.83 3.01 -11.42
N THR A 787 29.27 3.30 -12.64
CA THR A 787 30.65 3.74 -12.92
C THR A 787 31.03 4.98 -12.12
N ALA A 788 30.13 5.96 -12.04
CA ALA A 788 30.35 7.21 -11.32
C ALA A 788 30.39 7.00 -9.80
N VAL A 789 29.61 6.06 -9.26
CA VAL A 789 29.69 5.59 -7.87
C VAL A 789 31.05 4.94 -7.60
N ASP A 790 31.48 4.01 -8.46
CA ASP A 790 32.72 3.25 -8.30
C ASP A 790 33.95 4.17 -8.32
N LYS A 791 33.92 5.17 -9.21
CA LYS A 791 34.96 6.19 -9.33
C LYS A 791 34.85 7.31 -8.30
N LYS A 792 33.73 7.43 -7.58
CA LYS A 792 33.38 8.59 -6.75
C LYS A 792 33.44 9.91 -7.52
N ALA A 793 32.96 9.87 -8.76
CA ALA A 793 33.05 10.97 -9.71
C ALA A 793 32.15 12.15 -9.33
N CYS A 794 30.97 11.88 -8.75
CA CYS A 794 30.04 12.90 -8.25
C CYS A 794 29.33 12.40 -6.98
N ASN A 795 28.44 13.21 -6.40
CA ASN A 795 27.72 12.86 -5.17
C ASN A 795 26.21 13.22 -5.21
N CYS A 796 25.71 13.56 -6.39
CA CYS A 796 24.30 13.79 -6.67
C CYS A 796 23.99 13.40 -8.11
N LEU A 797 22.84 12.76 -8.30
CA LEU A 797 22.28 12.46 -9.62
C LEU A 797 21.40 13.63 -10.08
N LEU A 798 21.53 14.09 -11.32
CA LEU A 798 20.44 14.81 -11.97
C LEU A 798 19.47 13.80 -12.59
N LEU A 799 18.20 13.85 -12.18
CA LEU A 799 17.19 12.91 -12.63
C LEU A 799 16.31 13.54 -13.70
N LYS A 800 16.58 13.22 -14.97
CA LYS A 800 15.80 13.61 -16.16
C LYS A 800 15.16 12.36 -16.76
N VAL A 801 13.85 12.20 -16.55
CA VAL A 801 13.13 10.98 -16.94
C VAL A 801 13.22 10.63 -18.42
N ASN A 802 13.40 11.61 -19.31
CA ASN A 802 13.53 11.39 -20.75
C ASN A 802 14.92 10.94 -21.19
N GLN A 803 15.97 11.11 -20.37
CA GLN A 803 17.29 10.58 -20.66
C GLN A 803 17.32 9.04 -20.57
N ILE A 804 16.45 8.44 -19.75
CA ILE A 804 16.32 6.98 -19.63
C ILE A 804 15.06 6.43 -20.31
N GLY A 805 13.96 7.18 -20.33
CA GLY A 805 12.78 6.89 -21.15
C GLY A 805 11.63 6.12 -20.48
N SER A 806 11.68 5.85 -19.17
CA SER A 806 10.56 5.29 -18.41
C SER A 806 10.55 5.72 -16.94
N VAL A 807 9.37 5.70 -16.30
CA VAL A 807 9.22 5.99 -14.87
C VAL A 807 9.97 4.96 -14.03
N THR A 808 9.81 3.66 -14.34
CA THR A 808 10.44 2.58 -13.57
C THR A 808 11.97 2.67 -13.58
N GLU A 809 12.60 2.90 -14.73
CA GLU A 809 14.06 3.06 -14.79
C GLU A 809 14.54 4.34 -14.09
N SER A 810 13.74 5.41 -14.13
CA SER A 810 14.04 6.65 -13.40
C SER A 810 14.03 6.45 -11.89
N ILE A 811 13.04 5.72 -11.36
CA ILE A 811 12.96 5.35 -9.94
C ILE A 811 14.15 4.45 -9.57
N ALA A 812 14.52 3.49 -10.42
CA ALA A 812 15.67 2.63 -10.20
C ALA A 812 16.99 3.42 -10.16
N ALA A 813 17.18 4.38 -11.06
CA ALA A 813 18.33 5.29 -11.08
C ALA A 813 18.41 6.11 -9.78
N HIS A 814 17.29 6.69 -9.33
CA HIS A 814 17.21 7.38 -8.04
C HIS A 814 17.58 6.46 -6.87
N ASN A 815 17.00 5.27 -6.81
CA ASN A 815 17.25 4.31 -5.73
C ASN A 815 18.71 3.85 -5.71
N LEU A 816 19.35 3.69 -6.87
CA LEU A 816 20.79 3.40 -6.96
C LEU A 816 21.63 4.55 -6.40
N ALA A 817 21.32 5.79 -6.77
CA ALA A 817 22.00 6.97 -6.25
C ALA A 817 21.82 7.08 -4.71
N LYS A 818 20.57 7.00 -4.24
CA LYS A 818 20.22 7.07 -2.80
C LYS A 818 20.90 5.99 -1.97
N LYS A 819 20.91 4.74 -2.46
CA LYS A 819 21.59 3.61 -1.79
C LYS A 819 23.10 3.85 -1.61
N ASN A 820 23.72 4.57 -2.54
CA ASN A 820 25.14 4.96 -2.48
C ASN A 820 25.38 6.30 -1.76
N GLY A 821 24.37 6.82 -1.06
CA GLY A 821 24.45 8.05 -0.28
C GLY A 821 24.44 9.32 -1.12
N TRP A 822 24.08 9.26 -2.40
CA TRP A 822 24.01 10.46 -3.22
C TRP A 822 22.70 11.22 -2.99
N GLY A 823 22.76 12.54 -3.25
CA GLY A 823 21.54 13.32 -3.48
C GLY A 823 20.90 12.95 -4.81
N THR A 824 19.68 13.42 -5.04
CA THR A 824 19.06 13.39 -6.37
C THR A 824 18.35 14.72 -6.60
N MET A 825 18.71 15.43 -7.66
CA MET A 825 18.00 16.63 -8.09
C MET A 825 17.12 16.26 -9.28
N VAL A 826 15.81 16.26 -9.07
CA VAL A 826 14.87 16.09 -10.19
C VAL A 826 14.98 17.30 -11.11
N SER A 827 14.97 17.08 -12.42
CA SER A 827 15.20 18.14 -13.38
C SER A 827 14.17 18.16 -14.49
N HIS A 828 13.85 19.38 -14.94
CA HIS A 828 13.24 19.63 -16.23
C HIS A 828 14.22 19.40 -17.40
N ARG A 829 13.77 19.71 -18.63
CA ARG A 829 14.64 20.00 -19.78
C ARG A 829 14.43 21.46 -20.24
N SER A 830 15.34 21.98 -21.05
CA SER A 830 15.20 23.32 -21.61
C SER A 830 14.00 23.46 -22.56
N GLY A 831 13.64 22.42 -23.32
CA GLY A 831 12.32 22.30 -23.97
C GLY A 831 11.32 21.59 -23.04
N GLU A 832 10.46 22.34 -22.37
CA GLU A 832 9.43 21.80 -21.47
C GLU A 832 8.02 21.98 -22.01
N THR A 833 7.05 21.37 -21.34
CA THR A 833 5.62 21.49 -21.65
C THR A 833 4.85 21.99 -20.41
N GLU A 834 3.55 22.13 -20.52
CA GLU A 834 2.66 22.38 -19.38
C GLU A 834 2.54 21.19 -18.41
N ASP A 835 3.08 20.02 -18.77
CA ASP A 835 3.01 18.81 -17.94
C ASP A 835 3.69 19.04 -16.58
N THR A 836 3.11 18.54 -15.49
CA THR A 836 3.63 18.77 -14.13
C THR A 836 4.18 17.51 -13.46
N PHE A 837 4.38 16.41 -14.18
CA PHE A 837 4.73 15.10 -13.61
C PHE A 837 5.95 15.16 -12.69
N ILE A 838 6.99 15.90 -13.07
CA ILE A 838 8.22 15.96 -12.28
C ILE A 838 8.06 16.65 -10.92
N ALA A 839 6.99 17.44 -10.73
CA ALA A 839 6.62 18.00 -9.42
C ALA A 839 6.12 16.90 -8.47
N ASP A 840 5.24 16.02 -8.94
CA ASP A 840 4.81 14.86 -8.18
C ASP A 840 5.95 13.84 -7.99
N LEU A 841 6.82 13.70 -9.00
CA LEU A 841 8.00 12.82 -8.93
C LEU A 841 8.96 13.23 -7.81
N VAL A 842 9.35 14.50 -7.74
CA VAL A 842 10.31 14.96 -6.72
C VAL A 842 9.75 14.81 -5.30
N VAL A 843 8.45 15.04 -5.12
CA VAL A 843 7.79 14.85 -3.82
C VAL A 843 7.67 13.37 -3.49
N GLY A 844 7.20 12.54 -4.43
CA GLY A 844 7.02 11.11 -4.23
C GLY A 844 8.33 10.39 -3.90
N LEU A 845 9.42 10.74 -4.59
CA LEU A 845 10.76 10.24 -4.29
C LEU A 845 11.39 10.90 -3.06
N SER A 846 10.86 12.07 -2.66
CA SER A 846 11.38 12.88 -1.56
C SER A 846 12.88 13.13 -1.69
N THR A 847 13.30 13.54 -2.89
CA THR A 847 14.73 13.73 -3.17
C THR A 847 15.29 14.98 -2.50
N GLY A 848 14.42 15.92 -2.11
CA GLY A 848 14.76 17.13 -1.38
C GLY A 848 15.12 18.33 -2.25
N GLN A 849 15.18 18.18 -3.58
CA GLN A 849 15.60 19.25 -4.48
C GLN A 849 15.12 19.04 -5.93
N ILE A 850 14.75 20.14 -6.58
CA ILE A 850 14.31 20.18 -7.99
C ILE A 850 14.87 21.42 -8.68
N LYS A 851 15.43 21.27 -9.88
CA LYS A 851 15.63 22.38 -10.82
C LYS A 851 14.59 22.31 -11.92
N THR A 852 13.73 23.32 -12.00
CA THR A 852 12.69 23.36 -13.04
C THR A 852 12.51 24.76 -13.64
N GLY A 853 13.60 25.53 -13.66
CA GLY A 853 13.72 26.84 -14.31
C GLY A 853 13.50 28.03 -13.37
N ALA A 854 13.48 29.23 -13.92
CA ALA A 854 13.17 30.45 -13.18
C ALA A 854 11.73 30.43 -12.62
N PRO A 855 11.38 31.29 -11.65
CA PRO A 855 10.00 31.63 -11.35
C PRO A 855 9.40 32.54 -12.46
N CYS A 856 9.59 32.14 -13.73
CA CYS A 856 9.19 32.82 -14.95
C CYS A 856 8.96 31.77 -16.04
N ARG A 857 8.05 32.07 -16.98
CA ARG A 857 7.54 31.16 -18.03
C ARG A 857 6.74 29.98 -17.48
N SER A 858 5.57 29.73 -18.05
CA SER A 858 4.56 28.88 -17.42
C SER A 858 4.90 27.38 -17.44
N GLU A 859 5.71 26.91 -18.38
CA GLU A 859 6.21 25.54 -18.39
C GLU A 859 7.10 25.23 -17.17
N ARG A 860 7.67 26.27 -16.54
CA ARG A 860 8.45 26.21 -15.28
C ARG A 860 7.51 26.34 -14.09
N LEU A 861 6.71 27.41 -14.09
CA LEU A 861 5.74 27.70 -13.03
C LEU A 861 4.68 26.61 -12.88
N ALA A 862 4.36 25.84 -13.93
CA ALA A 862 3.43 24.72 -13.83
C ALA A 862 3.90 23.69 -12.78
N LYS A 863 5.20 23.38 -12.74
CA LYS A 863 5.78 22.43 -11.77
C LYS A 863 5.82 23.06 -10.38
N TYR A 864 6.33 24.29 -10.26
CA TYR A 864 6.35 24.99 -8.98
C TYR A 864 4.95 25.16 -8.37
N ASN A 865 3.95 25.54 -9.18
CA ASN A 865 2.57 25.64 -8.76
C ASN A 865 1.97 24.28 -8.39
N GLN A 866 2.37 23.20 -9.06
CA GLN A 866 1.95 21.86 -8.66
C GLN A 866 2.53 21.48 -7.30
N ILE A 867 3.79 21.82 -7.00
CA ILE A 867 4.36 21.59 -5.67
C ILE A 867 3.65 22.43 -4.60
N LEU A 868 3.25 23.68 -4.90
CA LEU A 868 2.40 24.47 -4.01
C LEU A 868 1.05 23.80 -3.73
N ARG A 869 0.40 23.22 -4.74
CA ARG A 869 -0.85 22.45 -4.55
C ARG A 869 -0.62 21.20 -3.69
N ILE A 870 0.49 20.51 -3.88
CA ILE A 870 0.86 19.34 -3.07
C ILE A 870 1.13 19.75 -1.62
N GLU A 871 1.83 20.88 -1.39
CA GLU A 871 2.02 21.45 -0.06
C GLU A 871 0.68 21.77 0.62
N GLU A 872 -0.24 22.40 -0.10
CA GLU A 872 -1.60 22.67 0.37
C GLU A 872 -2.36 21.38 0.73
N GLU A 873 -2.29 20.36 -0.12
CA GLU A 873 -2.95 19.06 0.10
C GLU A 873 -2.38 18.30 1.31
N LEU A 874 -1.06 18.37 1.54
CA LEU A 874 -0.42 17.78 2.72
C LEU A 874 -0.76 18.53 4.01
N GLY A 875 -1.13 19.81 3.92
CA GLY A 875 -1.52 20.65 5.03
C GLY A 875 -0.44 20.69 6.13
N ALA A 876 -0.85 20.53 7.39
CA ALA A 876 0.07 20.55 8.53
C ALA A 876 1.13 19.43 8.53
N ASN A 877 0.98 18.40 7.67
CA ASN A 877 1.95 17.31 7.54
C ASN A 877 3.06 17.62 6.53
N ALA A 878 2.99 18.74 5.81
CA ALA A 878 4.00 19.14 4.85
C ALA A 878 5.36 19.35 5.52
N LYS A 879 6.37 18.58 5.08
CA LYS A 879 7.77 18.74 5.49
C LYS A 879 8.55 19.34 4.34
N PHE A 880 9.31 20.39 4.59
CA PHE A 880 10.17 21.02 3.60
C PHE A 880 11.64 20.66 3.86
N ALA A 881 12.39 20.30 2.81
CA ALA A 881 13.76 19.85 2.97
C ALA A 881 14.70 20.93 3.51
N GLY A 882 14.52 22.19 3.12
CA GLY A 882 15.35 23.32 3.56
C GLY A 882 16.85 23.03 3.43
N LYS A 883 17.61 23.22 4.51
CA LYS A 883 19.05 22.93 4.56
C LYS A 883 19.41 21.46 4.34
N ASN A 884 18.46 20.53 4.51
CA ASN A 884 18.66 19.10 4.30
C ASN A 884 18.39 18.66 2.85
N PHE A 885 18.30 19.60 1.89
CA PHE A 885 17.96 19.31 0.48
C PHE A 885 18.79 18.18 -0.17
N ARG A 886 20.03 17.97 0.26
CA ARG A 886 20.90 16.90 -0.25
C ARG A 886 20.46 15.51 0.19
N ARG A 887 19.92 15.39 1.40
CA ARG A 887 19.53 14.14 2.08
C ARG A 887 18.40 14.43 3.09
N PRO A 888 17.15 14.57 2.62
CA PRO A 888 16.03 14.92 3.49
C PRO A 888 15.52 13.75 4.36
N VAL A 889 15.84 12.50 3.98
CA VAL A 889 15.38 11.26 4.64
C VAL A 889 16.56 10.33 4.88
#